data_AF-A0A2A7SF35-F1
#
_entry.id   AF-A0A2A7SF35-F1
#
_cell.length_a   1.000
_cell.length_b   1.000
_cell.length_c   1.000
_cell.angle_alpha   90.00
_cell.angle_beta   90.00
_cell.angle_gamma   90.00
#
_symmetry.space_group_name_H-M   'P 1'
#
loop_
_entity.id
_entity.type
_entity.pdbx_description
1 polymer ?
#
loop_
_entity_poly.entity_id
_entity_poly.type
_entity_poly.pdbx_seq_one_letter_code
_entity_poly.pdbx_strand_id
1 'polypeptide(L)'
;MSTPPIERPNYFAGEALLTDDFICEQQYHMAVQSINNSSLYTYGIASGLEVHWDSAQVHDQVDVLPGMAIDSLGRQIILGAQQVVRFTDIQPGASYYLTISYAEAYADYTVQPSGVAGYKRIVSQPLIQPVLNLKEPGLNIVLAVVSFSSLGTINAINYRASTAARRYVSSTLGGLTLIAEGAGLSGNPVSSSQPAALDPNDATIYPRLLARLDAAAQQVTLEIAASRTQFDGVLNTLDNLGIGTSQPHANLEILPLAFDGPGAISSDGQLVSFSAPVSPFFQPGDVLRSAPPVTLLPDGSMRFGLAQQRTIVKAEPDKQMVTVDLAFDPPLASIGYTYQRALLARFGLDANASLLEVGIDGSVGLGPQASLKSGDGTPGRHALSIVPGGQVGIGLNDRDPSCALDVGGQISAASIATQSLVAQGVVQAQSFVGNGSQLEGLQTLSYWTRETIGTPTSNLYYNEGNVGIRNSTPAGSLSVGGGQSVVGNGNITSLSNSVIQGYQSTFTQQVSVGDLISIGSIVQLKGVISEIVSDTELVLQQQFPVILTNSAYRYGAADGSAPQSAAGTISSEGRTVRGAGTSFTSKCQVGGRLVIDSFQPSTSVAQTRSVKKVDTATELSIDTAFALDLKDSKYYLGDAEDPSPGTISSSGTTVTGTGTDFTKLPADATIRIDSTSALPEKMRVKSVDSDTQLTMILPDGTPIQPDAQLFAITSVYQITPSLLAHFGVDPNPDGTKPPAMLVVTNEISDANSADQHNTVAINVPLGQVQSRYALQVDGDVNFTTGSIDADDLTVKTLTATVSAEVLGADKRVLFHAGEAAPSGAKPTLTVGGSAVTVTALAADSVTASGDITSLATVKAARLDGDALSAGGVSFAANGSVQMLGARKVYTWASMQGDDKYRIYWETAATDGYVMATVGQPNPGGPEFLGVLTGSTYEGPTQTSFTYAMAFAQTFETPGKDKMYLPVPGSFTMPVRQQEKWQVELSSTPDDGTRPQVEFYWIPLGTGGAQAGHAAMNAPGQPPSADTAALSGNSLGAQVEKLLQRMRGGGLPGMVATSRRDVAQRMGDLTQVFGDATRMSPDAQARQRFTDELAKIVCAPDTAPVHSTSDAFQEHVGTLIDAFEQALARSFTGGERNLLADGVAALVRINDTAGNRGDLQLIRQNIGLFLENVQKVLNTQFDNGQLRMLTRALVRLVGDGSGADRV
;
A
#
# COMPACT_ATOMS: atom_id res chain seq x y z
N MET A 1 66.60 -21.76 -67.57
CA MET A 1 67.01 -23.15 -67.85
C MET A 1 65.83 -23.82 -68.54
N SER A 2 65.98 -24.37 -69.74
CA SER A 2 64.89 -25.12 -70.38
C SER A 2 64.81 -26.48 -69.71
N THR A 3 63.76 -26.72 -68.94
CA THR A 3 63.44 -28.06 -68.45
C THR A 3 63.24 -28.96 -69.67
N PRO A 4 63.90 -30.13 -69.78
CA PRO A 4 63.65 -31.06 -70.87
C PRO A 4 62.15 -31.43 -70.93
N PRO A 5 61.61 -31.70 -72.12
CA PRO A 5 60.19 -32.03 -72.28
C PRO A 5 59.84 -33.29 -71.47
N ILE A 6 58.60 -33.36 -70.99
CA ILE A 6 58.09 -34.57 -70.32
C ILE A 6 57.82 -35.63 -71.40
N GLU A 7 58.65 -36.66 -71.44
CA GLU A 7 58.58 -37.76 -72.39
C GLU A 7 57.99 -39.01 -71.73
N ARG A 8 57.28 -39.86 -72.49
CA ARG A 8 56.80 -41.19 -72.06
C ARG A 8 56.99 -42.18 -73.20
N PRO A 9 57.32 -43.46 -72.94
CA PRO A 9 57.43 -44.46 -74.00
C PRO A 9 56.11 -44.63 -74.77
N ASN A 10 56.22 -44.87 -76.07
CA ASN A 10 55.09 -45.20 -76.93
C ASN A 10 55.22 -46.63 -77.45
N TYR A 11 54.55 -47.56 -76.77
CA TYR A 11 54.61 -48.99 -77.09
C TYR A 11 53.94 -49.33 -78.43
N PHE A 12 54.61 -50.10 -79.29
CA PHE A 12 54.00 -50.70 -80.48
C PHE A 12 54.33 -52.19 -80.64
N ALA A 13 53.49 -52.90 -81.40
CA ALA A 13 53.59 -54.35 -81.54
C ALA A 13 54.87 -54.77 -82.27
N GLY A 14 55.62 -55.71 -81.67
CA GLY A 14 56.85 -56.28 -82.23
C GLY A 14 58.14 -55.59 -81.77
N GLU A 15 58.06 -54.53 -80.96
CA GLU A 15 59.21 -53.83 -80.41
C GLU A 15 59.85 -54.57 -79.21
N ALA A 16 61.16 -54.53 -79.10
CA ALA A 16 61.90 -55.00 -77.92
C ALA A 16 62.24 -53.79 -77.02
N LEU A 17 61.80 -53.82 -75.77
CA LEU A 17 62.06 -52.75 -74.81
C LEU A 17 63.50 -52.82 -74.28
N LEU A 18 64.21 -51.69 -74.36
CA LEU A 18 65.56 -51.53 -73.86
C LEU A 18 65.58 -50.84 -72.50
N THR A 19 66.76 -50.83 -71.86
CA THR A 19 66.96 -50.18 -70.56
C THR A 19 66.56 -48.71 -70.58
N ASP A 20 66.86 -47.99 -71.67
CA ASP A 20 66.53 -46.57 -71.80
C ASP A 20 65.01 -46.32 -71.84
N ASP A 21 64.22 -47.24 -72.41
CA ASP A 21 62.75 -47.13 -72.45
C ASP A 21 62.16 -47.26 -71.03
N PHE A 22 62.65 -48.20 -70.23
CA PHE A 22 62.23 -48.37 -68.84
C PHE A 22 62.73 -47.23 -67.93
N ILE A 23 63.87 -46.63 -68.24
CA ILE A 23 64.35 -45.43 -67.54
C ILE A 23 63.44 -44.25 -67.88
N CYS A 24 63.08 -44.07 -69.16
CA CYS A 24 62.15 -43.04 -69.61
C CYS A 24 60.79 -43.19 -68.93
N GLU A 25 60.24 -44.41 -68.84
CA GLU A 25 58.99 -44.67 -68.12
C GLU A 25 59.06 -44.30 -66.63
N GLN A 26 60.12 -44.71 -65.94
CA GLN A 26 60.31 -44.38 -64.51
C GLN A 26 60.45 -42.87 -64.29
N GLN A 27 61.26 -42.20 -65.12
CA GLN A 27 61.44 -40.75 -65.06
C GLN A 27 60.14 -39.99 -65.32
N TYR A 28 59.31 -40.46 -66.27
CA TYR A 28 57.99 -39.89 -66.53
C TYR A 28 57.13 -39.88 -65.26
N HIS A 29 56.99 -41.04 -64.61
CA HIS A 29 56.17 -41.17 -63.40
C HIS A 29 56.70 -40.30 -62.25
N MET A 30 58.01 -40.31 -62.02
CA MET A 30 58.65 -39.49 -60.98
C MET A 30 58.46 -37.99 -61.23
N ALA A 31 58.70 -37.54 -62.47
CA ALA A 31 58.59 -36.13 -62.84
C ALA A 31 57.15 -35.61 -62.73
N VAL A 32 56.17 -36.35 -63.26
CA VAL A 32 54.75 -35.97 -63.18
C VAL A 32 54.28 -35.92 -61.74
N GLN A 33 54.66 -36.89 -60.90
CA GLN A 33 54.30 -36.91 -59.49
C GLN A 33 54.93 -35.74 -58.71
N SER A 34 56.19 -35.41 -58.99
CA SER A 34 56.91 -34.27 -58.37
C SER A 34 56.27 -32.93 -58.76
N ILE A 35 55.92 -32.76 -60.04
CA ILE A 35 55.24 -31.56 -60.54
C ILE A 35 53.87 -31.42 -59.90
N ASN A 36 53.08 -32.50 -59.83
CA ASN A 36 51.77 -32.48 -59.18
C ASN A 36 51.87 -32.08 -57.69
N ASN A 37 52.85 -32.63 -56.98
CA ASN A 37 53.03 -32.32 -55.58
C ASN A 37 53.49 -30.86 -55.37
N SER A 38 54.44 -30.38 -56.18
CA SER A 38 54.97 -29.02 -56.05
C SER A 38 54.03 -27.92 -56.57
N SER A 39 53.06 -28.25 -57.43
CA SER A 39 52.10 -27.29 -57.97
C SER A 39 50.89 -27.07 -57.05
N LEU A 40 50.45 -28.12 -56.36
CA LEU A 40 49.27 -28.06 -55.48
C LEU A 40 49.65 -27.86 -54.02
N TYR A 41 50.81 -28.35 -53.61
CA TYR A 41 51.21 -28.42 -52.21
C TYR A 41 52.50 -27.66 -51.91
N THR A 42 52.57 -27.11 -50.69
CA THR A 42 53.82 -26.64 -50.09
C THR A 42 54.62 -27.82 -49.54
N TYR A 43 55.93 -27.65 -49.40
CA TYR A 43 56.78 -28.67 -48.77
C TYR A 43 56.56 -28.77 -47.26
N GLY A 44 56.72 -29.97 -46.70
CA GLY A 44 56.51 -30.23 -45.28
C GLY A 44 56.19 -31.69 -44.98
N ILE A 45 55.71 -31.94 -43.76
CA ILE A 45 55.23 -33.25 -43.31
C ILE A 45 53.80 -33.46 -43.83
N ALA A 46 53.56 -34.54 -44.55
CA ALA A 46 52.24 -34.92 -45.04
C ALA A 46 51.46 -35.67 -43.95
N SER A 47 52.12 -36.59 -43.24
CA SER A 47 51.55 -37.36 -42.14
C SER A 47 52.64 -38.03 -41.29
N GLY A 48 52.35 -38.29 -40.00
CA GLY A 48 53.27 -39.00 -39.10
C GLY A 48 54.59 -38.26 -38.82
N LEU A 49 55.71 -38.98 -38.75
CA LEU A 49 57.05 -38.44 -38.46
C LEU A 49 57.15 -37.72 -37.12
N GLU A 50 56.36 -38.16 -36.13
CA GLU A 50 56.44 -37.63 -34.77
C GLU A 50 57.77 -38.02 -34.12
N VAL A 51 58.34 -37.07 -33.37
CA VAL A 51 59.61 -37.25 -32.68
C VAL A 51 59.32 -37.44 -31.21
N HIS A 52 59.59 -38.65 -30.71
CA HIS A 52 59.43 -39.00 -29.32
C HIS A 52 60.78 -39.04 -28.62
N TRP A 53 60.81 -38.53 -27.39
CA TRP A 53 61.95 -38.62 -26.50
C TRP A 53 61.50 -39.07 -25.13
N ASP A 54 61.96 -40.25 -24.74
CA ASP A 54 61.81 -40.74 -23.38
C ASP A 54 62.96 -40.22 -22.50
N SER A 55 62.72 -39.06 -21.89
CA SER A 55 63.67 -38.40 -21.00
C SER A 55 64.10 -39.23 -19.79
N ALA A 56 63.35 -40.28 -19.42
CA ALA A 56 63.63 -41.13 -18.27
C ALA A 56 64.55 -42.33 -18.60
N GLN A 57 64.56 -42.78 -19.85
CA GLN A 57 65.30 -43.96 -20.28
C GLN A 57 66.59 -43.60 -21.02
N VAL A 58 66.61 -42.53 -21.82
CA VAL A 58 67.73 -42.23 -22.72
C VAL A 58 67.99 -40.73 -22.87
N HIS A 59 69.27 -40.35 -22.83
CA HIS A 59 69.69 -38.94 -22.74
C HIS A 59 70.29 -38.38 -24.04
N ASP A 60 70.48 -39.20 -25.07
CA ASP A 60 71.23 -38.89 -26.30
C ASP A 60 70.57 -39.48 -27.58
N GLN A 61 69.33 -39.95 -27.50
CA GLN A 61 68.60 -40.51 -28.64
C GLN A 61 67.13 -40.06 -28.66
N VAL A 62 66.55 -40.05 -29.85
CA VAL A 62 65.12 -39.83 -30.09
C VAL A 62 64.56 -40.85 -31.06
N ASP A 63 63.27 -41.12 -30.96
CA ASP A 63 62.53 -42.01 -31.85
C ASP A 63 61.75 -41.19 -32.86
N VAL A 64 61.92 -41.47 -34.16
CA VAL A 64 61.08 -40.90 -35.22
C VAL A 64 60.09 -41.96 -35.69
N LEU A 65 58.80 -41.71 -35.53
CA LEU A 65 57.74 -42.62 -35.93
C LEU A 65 57.53 -42.64 -37.45
N PRO A 66 56.98 -43.75 -38.01
CA PRO A 66 56.65 -43.84 -39.43
C PRO A 66 55.80 -42.66 -39.94
N GLY A 67 55.98 -42.31 -41.20
CA GLY A 67 55.23 -41.22 -41.82
C GLY A 67 55.79 -40.80 -43.17
N MET A 68 55.30 -39.68 -43.68
CA MET A 68 55.62 -39.16 -45.00
C MET A 68 55.83 -37.65 -44.97
N ALA A 69 56.83 -37.17 -45.71
CA ALA A 69 57.07 -35.76 -46.01
C ALA A 69 57.17 -35.53 -47.52
N ILE A 70 57.02 -34.27 -47.92
CA ILE A 70 57.24 -33.80 -49.29
C ILE A 70 58.27 -32.67 -49.23
N ASP A 71 59.31 -32.74 -50.06
CA ASP A 71 60.32 -31.68 -50.15
C ASP A 71 59.92 -30.57 -51.13
N SER A 72 60.71 -29.49 -51.18
CA SER A 72 60.44 -28.33 -52.05
C SER A 72 60.55 -28.61 -53.55
N LEU A 73 61.01 -29.80 -53.94
CA LEU A 73 60.99 -30.26 -55.34
C LEU A 73 59.74 -31.09 -55.64
N GLY A 74 58.94 -31.44 -54.63
CA GLY A 74 57.74 -32.28 -54.76
C GLY A 74 58.01 -33.78 -54.56
N ARG A 75 59.23 -34.16 -54.15
CA ARG A 75 59.59 -35.57 -53.94
C ARG A 75 59.04 -36.07 -52.61
N GLN A 76 58.56 -37.31 -52.61
CA GLN A 76 57.99 -37.96 -51.43
C GLN A 76 59.09 -38.64 -50.62
N ILE A 77 59.11 -38.41 -49.31
CA ILE A 77 60.04 -39.02 -48.36
C ILE A 77 59.23 -39.87 -47.41
N ILE A 78 59.37 -41.19 -47.50
CA ILE A 78 58.54 -42.15 -46.74
C ILE A 78 59.41 -42.89 -45.75
N LEU A 79 59.06 -42.79 -44.47
CA LEU A 79 59.62 -43.59 -43.39
C LEU A 79 58.65 -44.72 -43.03
N GLY A 80 58.98 -45.95 -43.43
CA GLY A 80 58.10 -47.11 -43.29
C GLY A 80 58.09 -47.76 -41.89
N ALA A 81 59.12 -47.52 -41.07
CA ALA A 81 59.25 -48.08 -39.72
C ALA A 81 59.90 -47.06 -38.78
N GLN A 82 59.64 -47.18 -37.47
CA GLN A 82 60.25 -46.30 -36.47
C GLN A 82 61.78 -46.35 -36.57
N GLN A 83 62.42 -45.18 -36.55
CA GLN A 83 63.87 -45.05 -36.61
C GLN A 83 64.41 -44.37 -35.35
N VAL A 84 65.33 -45.05 -34.67
CA VAL A 84 66.08 -44.49 -33.53
C VAL A 84 67.22 -43.63 -34.08
N VAL A 85 67.26 -42.36 -33.70
CA VAL A 85 68.34 -41.43 -34.07
C VAL A 85 69.19 -41.13 -32.84
N ARG A 86 70.45 -41.55 -32.88
CA ARG A 86 71.44 -41.24 -31.84
C ARG A 86 72.21 -39.98 -32.23
N PHE A 87 72.40 -39.08 -31.28
CA PHE A 87 73.16 -37.86 -31.47
C PHE A 87 74.62 -38.14 -31.08
N THR A 88 75.49 -38.28 -32.08
CA THR A 88 76.93 -38.45 -31.91
C THR A 88 77.63 -37.11 -32.18
N ASP A 89 78.73 -36.82 -31.48
CA ASP A 89 79.51 -35.57 -31.62
C ASP A 89 78.73 -34.26 -31.31
N ILE A 90 77.98 -34.26 -30.20
CA ILE A 90 77.16 -33.11 -29.74
C ILE A 90 78.04 -32.02 -29.12
N GLN A 91 77.82 -30.75 -29.51
CA GLN A 91 78.35 -29.59 -28.79
C GLN A 91 77.46 -29.28 -27.55
N PRO A 92 78.00 -29.30 -26.31
CA PRO A 92 77.21 -28.98 -25.12
C PRO A 92 76.57 -27.59 -25.20
N GLY A 93 75.29 -27.48 -24.81
CA GLY A 93 74.51 -26.24 -24.85
C GLY A 93 73.98 -25.85 -26.23
N ALA A 94 74.27 -26.59 -27.30
CA ALA A 94 73.79 -26.29 -28.64
C ALA A 94 72.40 -26.89 -28.93
N SER A 95 71.71 -26.35 -29.94
CA SER A 95 70.47 -26.90 -30.49
C SER A 95 70.70 -27.42 -31.91
N TYR A 96 70.27 -28.66 -32.16
CA TYR A 96 70.34 -29.31 -33.48
C TYR A 96 68.95 -29.37 -34.10
N TYR A 97 68.87 -29.14 -35.40
CA TYR A 97 67.69 -29.45 -36.20
C TYR A 97 67.73 -30.94 -36.54
N LEU A 98 66.72 -31.69 -36.13
CA LEU A 98 66.51 -33.05 -36.62
C LEU A 98 65.72 -32.95 -37.92
N THR A 99 66.34 -33.35 -39.04
CA THR A 99 65.73 -33.22 -40.38
C THR A 99 65.58 -34.57 -41.06
N ILE A 100 64.61 -34.67 -41.96
CA ILE A 100 64.45 -35.77 -42.91
C ILE A 100 64.62 -35.25 -44.34
N SER A 101 65.38 -35.97 -45.17
CA SER A 101 65.62 -35.62 -46.57
C SER A 101 65.52 -36.83 -47.49
N TYR A 102 65.23 -36.58 -48.76
CA TYR A 102 65.19 -37.62 -49.80
C TYR A 102 66.60 -38.05 -50.21
N ALA A 103 66.87 -39.35 -50.22
CA ALA A 103 68.08 -39.94 -50.77
C ALA A 103 67.75 -41.20 -51.60
N GLU A 104 68.63 -41.55 -52.53
CA GLU A 104 68.54 -42.81 -53.28
C GLU A 104 69.81 -43.63 -53.05
N ALA A 105 69.63 -44.93 -52.93
CA ALA A 105 70.74 -45.88 -52.87
C ALA A 105 70.51 -47.02 -53.85
N TYR A 106 71.52 -47.33 -54.66
CA TYR A 106 71.50 -48.53 -55.48
C TYR A 106 71.66 -49.77 -54.60
N ALA A 107 70.80 -50.76 -54.81
CA ALA A 107 70.73 -51.99 -54.03
C ALA A 107 70.71 -53.23 -54.94
N ASP A 108 70.95 -54.40 -54.33
CA ASP A 108 70.97 -55.70 -54.99
C ASP A 108 71.97 -55.78 -56.16
N TYR A 109 73.24 -55.55 -55.84
CA TYR A 109 74.34 -55.74 -56.80
C TYR A 109 74.44 -57.20 -57.19
N THR A 110 74.40 -57.48 -58.49
CA THR A 110 74.54 -58.84 -59.02
C THR A 110 75.44 -58.84 -60.24
N VAL A 111 76.24 -59.90 -60.37
CA VAL A 111 77.01 -60.20 -61.58
C VAL A 111 76.29 -61.32 -62.31
N GLN A 112 75.84 -61.05 -63.53
CA GLN A 112 75.18 -62.07 -64.35
C GLN A 112 76.21 -63.06 -64.91
N PRO A 113 75.81 -64.30 -65.28
CA PRO A 113 76.71 -65.28 -65.91
C PRO A 113 77.35 -64.80 -67.22
N SER A 114 76.80 -63.76 -67.85
CA SER A 114 77.32 -63.07 -69.04
C SER A 114 78.48 -62.10 -68.75
N GLY A 115 78.86 -61.90 -67.48
CA GLY A 115 79.93 -61.00 -67.05
C GLY A 115 79.50 -59.54 -66.82
N VAL A 116 78.24 -59.20 -67.10
CA VAL A 116 77.69 -57.85 -66.83
C VAL A 116 77.26 -57.74 -65.37
N ALA A 117 77.80 -56.74 -64.67
CA ALA A 117 77.49 -56.48 -63.29
C ALA A 117 76.69 -55.18 -63.13
N GLY A 118 75.71 -55.18 -62.23
CA GLY A 118 74.87 -54.01 -61.98
C GLY A 118 73.95 -54.19 -60.78
N TYR A 119 73.38 -53.08 -60.33
CA TYR A 119 72.38 -53.03 -59.27
C TYR A 119 70.98 -53.29 -59.84
N LYS A 120 70.18 -54.13 -59.16
CA LYS A 120 68.83 -54.46 -59.61
C LYS A 120 67.75 -53.50 -59.11
N ARG A 121 68.01 -52.74 -58.05
CA ARG A 121 67.01 -51.85 -57.42
C ARG A 121 67.61 -50.50 -57.08
N ILE A 122 66.79 -49.46 -57.15
CA ILE A 122 67.04 -48.17 -56.51
C ILE A 122 66.08 -48.08 -55.33
N VAL A 123 66.62 -47.89 -54.13
CA VAL A 123 65.83 -47.75 -52.91
C VAL A 123 65.79 -46.27 -52.56
N SER A 124 64.59 -45.69 -52.55
CA SER A 124 64.38 -44.37 -51.94
C SER A 124 64.49 -44.51 -50.43
N GLN A 125 65.43 -43.78 -49.83
CA GLN A 125 65.74 -43.85 -48.41
C GLN A 125 65.42 -42.51 -47.73
N PRO A 126 64.64 -42.52 -46.63
CA PRO A 126 64.51 -41.35 -45.77
C PRO A 126 65.79 -41.17 -44.95
N LEU A 127 66.56 -40.13 -45.25
CA LEU A 127 67.75 -39.82 -44.48
C LEU A 127 67.39 -38.90 -43.31
N ILE A 128 67.47 -39.42 -42.07
CA ILE A 128 67.24 -38.63 -40.86
C ILE A 128 68.57 -38.26 -40.23
N GLN A 129 68.83 -36.96 -40.08
CA GLN A 129 70.10 -36.45 -39.57
C GLN A 129 69.91 -35.29 -38.60
N PRO A 130 70.71 -35.23 -37.52
CA PRO A 130 70.86 -34.03 -36.72
C PRO A 130 71.83 -33.06 -37.40
N VAL A 131 71.41 -31.82 -37.64
CA VAL A 131 72.24 -30.78 -38.24
C VAL A 131 72.27 -29.54 -37.36
N LEU A 132 73.46 -28.99 -37.14
CA LEU A 132 73.64 -27.78 -36.31
C LEU A 132 73.16 -26.52 -37.06
N ASN A 133 73.43 -26.44 -38.36
CA ASN A 133 73.07 -25.32 -39.23
C ASN A 133 72.14 -25.82 -40.34
N LEU A 134 70.88 -25.43 -40.28
CA LEU A 134 69.91 -25.80 -41.32
C LEU A 134 70.20 -25.06 -42.62
N LYS A 135 70.57 -25.81 -43.66
CA LYS A 135 70.68 -25.33 -45.04
C LYS A 135 69.54 -25.90 -45.86
N GLU A 136 69.01 -25.11 -46.79
CA GLU A 136 67.94 -25.55 -47.71
C GLU A 136 66.75 -26.19 -46.98
N PRO A 137 66.01 -25.42 -46.14
CA PRO A 137 64.90 -25.95 -45.33
C PRO A 137 63.76 -26.56 -46.16
N GLY A 138 63.75 -26.33 -47.47
CA GLY A 138 62.87 -26.99 -48.43
C GLY A 138 63.27 -28.43 -48.76
N LEU A 139 64.56 -28.76 -48.77
CA LEU A 139 65.07 -30.11 -49.03
C LEU A 139 65.30 -30.91 -47.75
N ASN A 140 65.63 -30.22 -46.66
CA ASN A 140 65.85 -30.79 -45.33
C ASN A 140 64.66 -30.44 -44.44
N ILE A 141 63.65 -31.32 -44.42
CA ILE A 141 62.40 -31.08 -43.70
C ILE A 141 62.64 -31.22 -42.21
N VAL A 142 62.40 -30.14 -41.46
CA VAL A 142 62.57 -30.12 -40.00
C VAL A 142 61.49 -30.99 -39.35
N LEU A 143 61.93 -31.99 -38.60
CA LEU A 143 61.07 -32.82 -37.75
C LEU A 143 60.99 -32.24 -36.33
N ALA A 144 62.12 -31.79 -35.79
CA ALA A 144 62.22 -31.22 -34.45
C ALA A 144 63.49 -30.37 -34.30
N VAL A 145 63.55 -29.58 -33.23
CA VAL A 145 64.73 -28.88 -32.75
C VAL A 145 65.08 -29.44 -31.38
N VAL A 146 66.18 -30.18 -31.31
CA VAL A 146 66.64 -30.87 -30.11
C VAL A 146 67.72 -30.02 -29.45
N SER A 147 67.42 -29.52 -28.25
CA SER A 147 68.32 -28.65 -27.50
C SER A 147 69.05 -29.46 -26.42
N PHE A 148 70.37 -29.29 -26.34
CA PHE A 148 71.21 -30.00 -25.38
C PHE A 148 71.57 -29.11 -24.19
N SER A 149 71.66 -29.71 -23.01
CA SER A 149 72.15 -29.05 -21.80
C SER A 149 73.66 -28.79 -21.88
N SER A 150 74.20 -28.01 -20.95
CA SER A 150 75.65 -27.82 -20.78
C SER A 150 76.41 -29.12 -20.44
N LEU A 151 75.69 -30.19 -20.09
CA LEU A 151 76.24 -31.52 -19.80
C LEU A 151 76.15 -32.48 -21.00
N GLY A 152 75.69 -32.01 -22.17
CA GLY A 152 75.61 -32.82 -23.39
C GLY A 152 74.42 -33.79 -23.44
N THR A 153 73.43 -33.63 -22.58
CA THR A 153 72.18 -34.41 -22.58
C THR A 153 71.04 -33.65 -23.24
N ILE A 154 70.08 -34.35 -23.86
CA ILE A 154 68.87 -33.72 -24.39
C ILE A 154 68.13 -33.02 -23.23
N ASN A 155 67.84 -31.74 -23.40
CA ASN A 155 67.13 -30.91 -22.43
C ASN A 155 65.68 -30.64 -22.88
N ALA A 156 65.49 -30.35 -24.16
CA ALA A 156 64.18 -30.04 -24.72
C ALA A 156 64.07 -30.43 -26.19
N ILE A 157 62.85 -30.84 -26.58
CA ILE A 157 62.44 -30.95 -27.98
C ILE A 157 61.44 -29.85 -28.27
N ASN A 158 61.79 -29.01 -29.24
CA ASN A 158 60.94 -27.94 -29.75
C ASN A 158 60.61 -28.20 -31.22
N TYR A 159 59.62 -27.48 -31.76
CA TYR A 159 59.22 -27.62 -33.16
C TYR A 159 59.51 -26.37 -34.00
N ARG A 160 60.18 -25.38 -33.41
CA ARG A 160 60.56 -24.13 -34.05
C ARG A 160 61.83 -23.59 -33.43
N ALA A 161 62.72 -23.06 -34.27
CA ALA A 161 63.84 -22.24 -33.84
C ALA A 161 64.18 -21.23 -34.94
N SER A 162 64.18 -19.94 -34.59
CA SER A 162 64.28 -18.83 -35.54
C SER A 162 63.17 -18.91 -36.61
N THR A 163 63.51 -18.73 -37.88
CA THR A 163 62.59 -18.79 -39.03
C THR A 163 62.27 -20.23 -39.50
N ALA A 164 62.97 -21.23 -38.99
CA ALA A 164 62.78 -22.63 -39.33
C ALA A 164 61.83 -23.33 -38.34
N ALA A 165 60.86 -24.07 -38.86
CA ALA A 165 59.87 -24.78 -38.06
C ALA A 165 59.48 -26.11 -38.73
N ARG A 166 59.11 -27.09 -37.90
CA ARG A 166 58.30 -28.25 -38.32
C ARG A 166 57.04 -27.70 -38.96
N ARG A 167 56.81 -28.06 -40.23
CA ARG A 167 55.68 -27.57 -41.02
C ARG A 167 54.96 -28.75 -41.64
N TYR A 168 53.64 -28.61 -41.76
CA TYR A 168 52.83 -29.57 -42.51
C TYR A 168 52.66 -29.09 -43.94
N VAL A 169 52.50 -30.06 -44.84
CA VAL A 169 52.10 -29.81 -46.23
C VAL A 169 50.79 -29.02 -46.22
N SER A 170 50.74 -27.92 -46.98
CA SER A 170 49.55 -27.08 -47.15
C SER A 170 49.21 -26.96 -48.63
N SER A 171 47.96 -26.69 -48.99
CA SER A 171 47.59 -26.45 -50.39
C SER A 171 47.74 -24.97 -50.76
N THR A 172 48.27 -24.67 -51.94
CA THR A 172 48.33 -23.29 -52.47
C THR A 172 47.21 -23.10 -53.49
N LEU A 173 46.14 -22.40 -53.12
CA LEU A 173 44.95 -22.21 -53.95
C LEU A 173 44.73 -20.72 -54.21
N GLY A 174 44.51 -20.33 -55.47
CA GLY A 174 44.12 -18.94 -55.82
C GLY A 174 42.67 -18.60 -55.44
N GLY A 175 41.83 -19.62 -55.27
CA GLY A 175 40.46 -19.50 -54.80
C GLY A 175 39.92 -20.89 -54.43
N LEU A 176 39.03 -20.92 -53.44
CA LEU A 176 38.37 -22.13 -52.97
C LEU A 176 36.86 -21.98 -53.16
N THR A 177 36.26 -22.84 -53.97
CA THR A 177 34.79 -22.95 -54.11
C THR A 177 34.33 -24.19 -53.35
N LEU A 178 33.42 -24.01 -52.39
CA LEU A 178 32.90 -25.08 -51.56
C LEU A 178 31.59 -25.60 -52.15
N ILE A 179 31.66 -26.75 -52.82
CA ILE A 179 30.50 -27.41 -53.43
C ILE A 179 29.77 -28.22 -52.34
N ALA A 180 28.44 -28.08 -52.26
CA ALA A 180 27.63 -28.81 -51.28
C ALA A 180 27.66 -30.33 -51.53
N GLU A 181 27.59 -31.12 -50.45
CA GLU A 181 27.52 -32.58 -50.54
C GLU A 181 26.31 -33.01 -51.39
N GLY A 182 26.56 -33.77 -52.47
CA GLY A 182 25.54 -34.19 -53.43
C GLY A 182 25.38 -33.28 -54.67
N ALA A 183 26.00 -32.11 -54.71
CA ALA A 183 25.93 -31.20 -55.86
C ALA A 183 26.88 -31.57 -57.02
N GLY A 184 27.64 -32.66 -56.88
CA GLY A 184 28.33 -33.28 -58.01
C GLY A 184 29.22 -34.44 -57.59
N LEU A 185 28.79 -35.67 -57.86
CA LEU A 185 29.59 -36.78 -58.41
C LEU A 185 28.71 -38.03 -58.58
N SER A 186 27.79 -38.00 -59.54
CA SER A 186 27.38 -39.21 -60.26
C SER A 186 26.95 -38.82 -61.67
N GLY A 187 27.84 -39.06 -62.62
CA GLY A 187 27.49 -39.08 -64.03
C GLY A 187 26.53 -40.23 -64.30
N ASN A 188 25.22 -39.99 -64.16
CA ASN A 188 24.17 -40.62 -64.96
C ASN A 188 22.86 -39.84 -64.73
N PRO A 189 22.17 -39.35 -65.77
CA PRO A 189 20.95 -38.59 -65.61
C PRO A 189 19.83 -39.58 -65.23
N VAL A 190 19.50 -39.64 -63.94
CA VAL A 190 18.24 -40.26 -63.52
C VAL A 190 17.21 -39.15 -63.40
N SER A 191 16.15 -39.26 -64.19
CA SER A 191 14.97 -38.40 -64.16
C SER A 191 14.39 -38.38 -62.74
N SER A 192 14.64 -37.30 -62.00
CA SER A 192 13.80 -36.91 -60.86
C SER A 192 13.12 -35.60 -61.19
N SER A 193 11.80 -35.61 -61.10
CA SER A 193 10.89 -34.49 -61.23
C SER A 193 11.10 -33.47 -60.10
N GLN A 194 12.14 -32.65 -60.20
CA GLN A 194 12.31 -31.42 -59.43
C GLN A 194 12.77 -30.28 -60.35
N PRO A 195 12.40 -29.01 -60.05
CA PRO A 195 12.64 -27.89 -60.95
C PRO A 195 14.14 -27.59 -61.05
N ALA A 196 14.64 -27.50 -62.29
CA ALA A 196 15.96 -27.00 -62.70
C ALA A 196 17.17 -27.50 -61.88
N ALA A 197 17.87 -28.50 -62.40
CA ALA A 197 19.22 -28.83 -61.96
C ALA A 197 20.11 -27.58 -62.04
N LEU A 198 20.59 -27.11 -60.90
CA LEU A 198 21.53 -25.99 -60.79
C LEU A 198 22.82 -26.37 -61.52
N ASP A 199 23.32 -25.50 -62.40
CA ASP A 199 24.59 -25.73 -63.08
C ASP A 199 25.72 -25.73 -62.03
N PRO A 200 26.47 -26.83 -61.86
CA PRO A 200 27.60 -26.88 -60.93
C PRO A 200 28.73 -25.88 -61.27
N ASN A 201 28.71 -25.26 -62.46
CA ASN A 201 29.64 -24.21 -62.87
C ASN A 201 29.15 -22.78 -62.60
N ASP A 202 27.92 -22.60 -62.10
CA ASP A 202 27.42 -21.27 -61.76
C ASP A 202 28.06 -20.79 -60.44
N ALA A 203 29.06 -19.92 -60.59
CA ALA A 203 29.87 -19.39 -59.51
C ALA A 203 29.10 -18.51 -58.51
N THR A 204 27.82 -18.20 -58.77
CA THR A 204 26.97 -17.41 -57.88
C THR A 204 26.26 -18.24 -56.81
N ILE A 205 26.29 -19.58 -56.93
CA ILE A 205 25.48 -20.49 -56.10
C ILE A 205 26.24 -21.03 -54.89
N TYR A 206 27.55 -21.24 -55.00
CA TYR A 206 28.37 -21.89 -53.98
C TYR A 206 29.20 -20.89 -53.16
N PRO A 207 29.44 -21.14 -51.86
CA PRO A 207 30.37 -20.36 -51.05
C PRO A 207 31.79 -20.36 -51.64
N ARG A 208 32.44 -19.20 -51.69
CA ARG A 208 33.80 -19.02 -52.19
C ARG A 208 34.69 -18.27 -51.20
N LEU A 209 35.94 -18.68 -51.10
CA LEU A 209 37.01 -17.95 -50.41
C LEU A 209 38.06 -17.56 -51.46
N LEU A 210 38.34 -16.26 -51.60
CA LEU A 210 39.22 -15.71 -52.62
C LEU A 210 40.26 -14.81 -51.98
N ALA A 211 41.52 -14.97 -52.37
CA ALA A 211 42.55 -13.98 -52.09
C ALA A 211 42.57 -12.97 -53.24
N ARG A 212 42.23 -11.72 -52.96
CA ARG A 212 42.21 -10.63 -53.95
C ARG A 212 43.32 -9.64 -53.63
N LEU A 213 44.13 -9.29 -54.64
CA LEU A 213 45.06 -8.17 -54.54
C LEU A 213 44.32 -6.90 -54.98
N ASP A 214 44.10 -5.96 -54.08
CA ASP A 214 43.73 -4.61 -54.45
C ASP A 214 44.98 -3.90 -54.97
N ALA A 215 45.09 -3.80 -56.29
CA ALA A 215 46.24 -3.20 -56.95
C ALA A 215 46.41 -1.70 -56.62
N ALA A 216 45.33 -1.00 -56.26
CA ALA A 216 45.40 0.42 -55.91
C ALA A 216 45.86 0.63 -54.46
N ALA A 217 45.38 -0.20 -53.53
CA ALA A 217 45.77 -0.14 -52.12
C ALA A 217 47.06 -0.91 -51.80
N GLN A 218 47.56 -1.73 -52.73
CA GLN A 218 48.63 -2.71 -52.49
C GLN A 218 48.36 -3.64 -51.29
N GLN A 219 47.10 -3.95 -51.05
CA GLN A 219 46.66 -4.81 -49.94
C GLN A 219 46.06 -6.10 -50.48
N VAL A 220 46.40 -7.22 -49.85
CA VAL A 220 45.77 -8.52 -50.12
C VAL A 220 44.58 -8.66 -49.17
N THR A 221 43.39 -8.80 -49.73
CA THR A 221 42.15 -9.03 -48.98
C THR A 221 41.71 -10.48 -49.12
N LEU A 222 41.11 -11.03 -48.06
CA LEU A 222 40.40 -12.30 -48.09
C LEU A 222 38.91 -12.00 -48.27
N GLU A 223 38.38 -12.33 -49.43
CA GLU A 223 36.96 -12.19 -49.75
C GLU A 223 36.25 -13.53 -49.51
N ILE A 224 35.16 -13.49 -48.73
CA ILE A 224 34.28 -14.65 -48.52
C ILE A 224 32.94 -14.32 -49.17
N ALA A 225 32.63 -14.99 -50.28
CA ALA A 225 31.39 -14.81 -51.00
C ALA A 225 30.46 -16.01 -50.72
N ALA A 226 29.46 -15.82 -49.87
CA ALA A 226 28.45 -16.83 -49.55
C ALA A 226 27.10 -16.15 -49.25
N SER A 227 26.00 -16.86 -49.46
CA SER A 227 24.66 -16.38 -49.11
C SER A 227 24.45 -16.21 -47.60
N ARG A 228 25.17 -16.99 -46.79
CA ARG A 228 25.25 -16.85 -45.34
C ARG A 228 26.62 -17.26 -44.86
N THR A 229 27.25 -16.41 -44.06
CA THR A 229 28.53 -16.70 -43.40
C THR A 229 28.35 -16.55 -41.90
N GLN A 230 28.75 -17.55 -41.13
CA GLN A 230 28.78 -17.52 -39.67
C GLN A 230 30.22 -17.69 -39.20
N PHE A 231 30.68 -16.78 -38.35
CA PHE A 231 31.98 -16.87 -37.69
C PHE A 231 31.74 -17.17 -36.21
N ASP A 232 32.07 -18.38 -35.78
CA ASP A 232 31.97 -18.78 -34.39
C ASP A 232 33.32 -18.56 -33.70
N GLY A 233 33.38 -17.64 -32.74
CA GLY A 233 34.60 -17.32 -31.97
C GLY A 233 34.98 -15.83 -32.00
N VAL A 234 36.29 -15.54 -31.97
CA VAL A 234 36.83 -14.18 -31.96
C VAL A 234 37.40 -13.84 -33.35
N LEU A 235 36.87 -12.79 -33.98
CA LEU A 235 37.46 -12.20 -35.17
C LEU A 235 38.44 -11.10 -34.76
N ASN A 236 39.75 -11.39 -34.81
CA ASN A 236 40.80 -10.41 -34.59
C ASN A 236 41.35 -9.94 -35.94
N THR A 237 41.23 -8.65 -36.22
CA THR A 237 41.91 -7.99 -37.35
C THR A 237 43.17 -7.28 -36.83
N LEU A 238 44.22 -7.20 -37.66
CA LEU A 238 45.42 -6.41 -37.32
C LEU A 238 45.15 -4.90 -37.45
N ASP A 239 44.22 -4.54 -38.33
CA ASP A 239 43.80 -3.17 -38.65
C ASP A 239 42.28 -3.00 -38.41
N ASN A 240 41.74 -1.86 -38.84
CA ASN A 240 40.33 -1.50 -38.75
C ASN A 240 39.38 -2.54 -39.38
N LEU A 241 38.25 -2.81 -38.73
CA LEU A 241 37.19 -3.70 -39.22
C LEU A 241 36.13 -2.90 -39.97
N GLY A 242 36.04 -3.08 -41.29
CA GLY A 242 35.01 -2.48 -42.12
C GLY A 242 33.87 -3.47 -42.39
N ILE A 243 32.64 -3.09 -42.05
CA ILE A 243 31.42 -3.78 -42.47
C ILE A 243 30.75 -2.89 -43.52
N GLY A 244 30.77 -3.32 -44.77
CA GLY A 244 30.22 -2.52 -45.86
C GLY A 244 31.16 -1.48 -46.47
N THR A 245 32.40 -1.43 -46.01
CA THR A 245 33.48 -0.60 -46.56
C THR A 245 34.77 -1.41 -46.69
N SER A 246 35.51 -1.22 -47.77
CA SER A 246 36.84 -1.82 -47.97
C SER A 246 37.97 -0.95 -47.43
N GLN A 247 37.68 0.29 -47.00
CA GLN A 247 38.64 1.25 -46.48
C GLN A 247 38.11 1.89 -45.19
N PRO A 248 37.99 1.12 -44.09
CA PRO A 248 37.50 1.67 -42.83
C PRO A 248 38.49 2.68 -42.24
N HIS A 249 38.00 3.89 -41.95
CA HIS A 249 38.76 4.98 -41.32
C HIS A 249 38.74 4.93 -39.78
N ALA A 250 37.90 4.07 -39.21
CA ALA A 250 37.78 3.83 -37.77
C ALA A 250 37.98 2.34 -37.42
N ASN A 251 38.31 2.05 -36.17
CA ASN A 251 38.52 0.67 -35.69
C ASN A 251 37.36 -0.29 -36.02
N LEU A 252 36.13 0.23 -36.03
CA LEU A 252 34.95 -0.42 -36.58
C LEU A 252 34.15 0.62 -37.36
N GLU A 253 33.98 0.41 -38.67
CA GLU A 253 33.15 1.27 -39.52
C GLU A 253 32.07 0.41 -40.20
N ILE A 254 30.82 0.86 -40.12
CA ILE A 254 29.67 0.17 -40.70
C ILE A 254 29.01 1.10 -41.72
N LEU A 255 29.05 0.77 -43.00
CA LEU A 255 28.39 1.50 -44.08
C LEU A 255 27.24 0.68 -44.68
N PRO A 256 26.17 1.34 -45.16
CA PRO A 256 25.09 0.66 -45.85
C PRO A 256 25.59 0.02 -47.15
N LEU A 257 25.53 -1.30 -47.23
CA LEU A 257 25.88 -2.03 -48.43
C LEU A 257 24.70 -2.01 -49.42
N ALA A 258 24.96 -1.58 -50.65
CA ALA A 258 24.06 -1.83 -51.76
C ALA A 258 24.34 -3.23 -52.30
N PHE A 259 23.32 -4.08 -52.32
CA PHE A 259 23.38 -5.43 -52.84
C PHE A 259 22.80 -5.45 -54.25
N ASP A 260 23.44 -6.18 -55.15
CA ASP A 260 22.81 -6.54 -56.43
C ASP A 260 21.65 -7.49 -56.16
N GLY A 261 20.49 -7.13 -56.69
CA GLY A 261 19.27 -7.92 -56.57
C GLY A 261 19.33 -9.18 -57.43
N PRO A 262 19.05 -10.39 -56.89
CA PRO A 262 18.93 -11.56 -57.74
C PRO A 262 17.71 -11.44 -58.66
N GLY A 263 17.88 -11.82 -59.93
CA GLY A 263 16.83 -11.76 -60.95
C GLY A 263 16.46 -10.34 -61.37
N ALA A 264 15.19 -10.14 -61.68
CA ALA A 264 14.63 -8.87 -62.15
C ALA A 264 13.36 -8.51 -61.37
N ILE A 265 13.05 -7.22 -61.29
CA ILE A 265 11.81 -6.70 -60.72
C ILE A 265 10.85 -6.23 -61.82
N SER A 266 9.56 -6.44 -61.57
CA SER A 266 8.48 -5.83 -62.35
C SER A 266 7.54 -5.09 -61.41
N SER A 267 6.89 -4.02 -61.86
CA SER A 267 5.99 -3.24 -61.02
C SER A 267 4.62 -3.02 -61.67
N ASP A 268 3.57 -3.16 -60.87
CA ASP A 268 2.20 -2.75 -61.19
C ASP A 268 1.72 -1.76 -60.12
N GLY A 269 1.73 -0.47 -60.44
CA GLY A 269 1.56 0.61 -59.46
C GLY A 269 2.65 0.59 -58.39
N GLN A 270 2.24 0.53 -57.11
CA GLN A 270 3.13 0.40 -55.95
C GLN A 270 3.54 -1.04 -55.65
N LEU A 271 2.97 -2.04 -56.33
CA LEU A 271 3.31 -3.44 -56.10
C LEU A 271 4.51 -3.80 -56.97
N VAL A 272 5.52 -4.44 -56.38
CA VAL A 272 6.74 -4.91 -57.07
C VAL A 272 6.87 -6.40 -56.87
N SER A 273 7.06 -7.15 -57.96
CA SER A 273 7.30 -8.59 -57.95
C SER A 273 8.73 -8.92 -58.33
N PHE A 274 9.29 -9.97 -57.74
CA PHE A 274 10.66 -10.43 -57.98
C PHE A 274 10.65 -11.73 -58.79
N SER A 275 11.52 -11.84 -59.79
CA SER A 275 11.66 -13.06 -60.60
C SER A 275 12.50 -14.15 -59.94
N ALA A 276 13.20 -13.82 -58.85
CA ALA A 276 14.04 -14.72 -58.08
C ALA A 276 13.89 -14.45 -56.57
N PRO A 277 13.97 -15.48 -55.71
CA PRO A 277 13.88 -15.31 -54.26
C PRO A 277 15.06 -14.51 -53.72
N VAL A 278 14.76 -13.50 -52.90
CA VAL A 278 15.74 -12.78 -52.06
C VAL A 278 15.67 -13.35 -50.65
N SER A 279 16.81 -13.76 -50.08
CA SER A 279 16.88 -14.34 -48.74
C SER A 279 17.93 -13.64 -47.86
N PRO A 280 17.57 -13.20 -46.63
CA PRO A 280 16.21 -13.11 -46.10
C PRO A 280 15.33 -12.15 -46.93
N PHE A 281 14.02 -12.34 -46.94
CA PHE A 281 13.13 -11.47 -47.73
C PHE A 281 13.11 -10.02 -47.17
N PHE A 282 12.60 -9.07 -47.95
CA PHE A 282 12.59 -7.65 -47.57
C PHE A 282 11.76 -7.35 -46.33
N GLN A 283 12.13 -6.29 -45.61
CA GLN A 283 11.36 -5.71 -44.51
C GLN A 283 10.90 -4.28 -44.85
N PRO A 284 9.82 -3.78 -44.23
CA PRO A 284 9.47 -2.36 -44.33
C PRO A 284 10.66 -1.46 -43.96
N GLY A 285 10.95 -0.46 -44.78
CA GLY A 285 12.11 0.42 -44.68
C GLY A 285 13.27 0.05 -45.62
N ASP A 286 13.33 -1.19 -46.12
CA ASP A 286 14.35 -1.58 -47.10
C ASP A 286 14.16 -0.74 -48.39
N VAL A 287 15.28 -0.38 -49.02
CA VAL A 287 15.28 0.51 -50.19
C VAL A 287 15.59 -0.30 -51.44
N LEU A 288 14.73 -0.17 -52.45
CA LEU A 288 14.97 -0.70 -53.79
C LEU A 288 15.42 0.43 -54.71
N ARG A 289 16.37 0.14 -55.58
CA ARG A 289 16.76 1.02 -56.67
C ARG A 289 16.76 0.25 -57.99
N SER A 290 15.85 0.61 -58.89
CA SER A 290 15.78 0.00 -60.22
C SER A 290 16.99 0.41 -61.06
N ALA A 291 17.42 -0.44 -61.99
CA ALA A 291 18.22 0.04 -63.10
C ALA A 291 17.41 1.04 -63.96
N PRO A 292 18.06 1.86 -64.80
CA PRO A 292 17.39 2.81 -65.70
C PRO A 292 16.34 2.10 -66.60
N PRO A 293 15.03 2.35 -66.44
CA PRO A 293 14.01 1.67 -67.22
C PRO A 293 14.10 2.06 -68.69
N VAL A 294 14.00 1.07 -69.59
CA VAL A 294 14.00 1.30 -71.03
C VAL A 294 12.57 1.16 -71.52
N THR A 295 12.01 2.21 -72.11
CA THR A 295 10.67 2.18 -72.71
C THR A 295 10.80 2.19 -74.23
N LEU A 296 10.19 1.21 -74.88
CA LEU A 296 10.08 1.16 -76.34
C LEU A 296 8.93 2.07 -76.79
N LEU A 297 9.23 3.08 -77.59
CA LEU A 297 8.21 3.95 -78.18
C LEU A 297 7.52 3.24 -79.36
N PRO A 298 6.28 3.63 -79.74
CA PRO A 298 5.55 3.03 -80.87
C PRO A 298 6.27 3.10 -82.22
N ASP A 299 7.28 3.97 -82.35
CA ASP A 299 8.13 4.14 -83.53
C ASP A 299 9.39 3.25 -83.51
N GLY A 300 9.56 2.40 -82.50
CA GLY A 300 10.71 1.52 -82.33
C GLY A 300 11.94 2.18 -81.68
N SER A 301 11.87 3.45 -81.28
CA SER A 301 12.95 4.12 -80.57
C SER A 301 12.95 3.80 -79.07
N MET A 302 14.14 3.69 -78.46
CA MET A 302 14.29 3.41 -77.02
C MET A 302 14.44 4.71 -76.24
N ARG A 303 13.61 4.91 -75.21
CA ARG A 303 13.76 5.99 -74.23
C ARG A 303 14.31 5.42 -72.92
N PHE A 304 15.45 5.92 -72.49
CA PHE A 304 16.04 5.58 -71.19
C PHE A 304 15.47 6.50 -70.12
N GLY A 305 14.77 5.92 -69.14
CA GLY A 305 14.41 6.58 -67.89
C GLY A 305 15.58 6.64 -66.92
N LEU A 306 15.40 7.31 -65.80
CA LEU A 306 16.39 7.34 -64.71
C LEU A 306 16.18 6.17 -63.76
N ALA A 307 17.25 5.71 -63.12
CA ALA A 307 17.15 4.79 -61.99
C ALA A 307 16.30 5.42 -60.87
N GLN A 308 15.33 4.69 -60.37
CA GLN A 308 14.39 5.18 -59.36
C GLN A 308 14.57 4.43 -58.05
N GLN A 309 14.60 5.18 -56.95
CA GLN A 309 14.66 4.64 -55.61
C GLN A 309 13.26 4.61 -55.00
N ARG A 310 12.94 3.52 -54.29
CA ARG A 310 11.67 3.32 -53.60
C ARG A 310 11.87 2.64 -52.27
N THR A 311 11.12 3.08 -51.27
CA THR A 311 11.14 2.50 -49.93
C THR A 311 10.06 1.44 -49.84
N ILE A 312 10.39 0.26 -49.34
CA ILE A 312 9.43 -0.81 -49.11
C ILE A 312 8.57 -0.43 -47.90
N VAL A 313 7.25 -0.43 -48.08
CA VAL A 313 6.26 -0.17 -47.01
C VAL A 313 5.69 -1.48 -46.48
N LYS A 314 5.61 -2.51 -47.32
CA LYS A 314 5.08 -3.82 -46.97
C LYS A 314 5.81 -4.92 -47.74
N ALA A 315 6.05 -6.06 -47.11
CA ALA A 315 6.62 -7.23 -47.76
C ALA A 315 5.68 -8.43 -47.64
N GLU A 316 5.55 -9.22 -48.71
CA GLU A 316 4.79 -10.47 -48.78
C GLU A 316 5.73 -11.60 -49.21
N PRO A 317 6.49 -12.20 -48.27
CA PRO A 317 7.53 -13.19 -48.56
C PRO A 317 7.01 -14.39 -49.35
N ASP A 318 5.83 -14.91 -48.98
CA ASP A 318 5.21 -16.08 -49.60
C ASP A 318 4.85 -15.86 -51.08
N LYS A 319 4.72 -14.60 -51.50
CA LYS A 319 4.36 -14.22 -52.87
C LYS A 319 5.54 -13.63 -53.65
N GLN A 320 6.70 -13.47 -53.02
CA GLN A 320 7.85 -12.73 -53.57
C GLN A 320 7.42 -11.35 -54.10
N MET A 321 6.64 -10.62 -53.29
CA MET A 321 6.14 -9.29 -53.63
C MET A 321 6.40 -8.31 -52.49
N VAL A 322 6.59 -7.05 -52.85
CA VAL A 322 6.65 -5.93 -51.90
C VAL A 322 5.78 -4.79 -52.40
N THR A 323 5.25 -4.00 -51.48
CA THR A 323 4.59 -2.72 -51.77
C THR A 323 5.55 -1.60 -51.43
N VAL A 324 5.78 -0.69 -52.37
CA VAL A 324 6.64 0.47 -52.20
C VAL A 324 5.85 1.76 -51.90
N ASP A 325 6.55 2.75 -51.34
CA ASP A 325 6.04 4.07 -50.96
C ASP A 325 5.44 4.85 -52.14
N LEU A 326 6.03 4.74 -53.32
CA LEU A 326 5.57 5.40 -54.53
C LEU A 326 5.65 4.47 -55.74
N ALA A 327 4.68 4.55 -56.66
CA ALA A 327 4.74 3.79 -57.91
C ALA A 327 5.97 4.17 -58.74
N PHE A 328 6.54 3.22 -59.49
CA PHE A 328 7.58 3.49 -60.47
C PHE A 328 6.96 4.13 -61.73
N ASP A 329 7.63 5.14 -62.30
CA ASP A 329 7.16 5.83 -63.52
C ASP A 329 8.29 6.00 -64.55
N PRO A 330 8.28 5.26 -65.68
CA PRO A 330 7.24 4.32 -66.11
C PRO A 330 7.27 3.01 -65.30
N PRO A 331 6.17 2.21 -65.33
CA PRO A 331 6.15 0.89 -64.72
C PRO A 331 7.30 0.01 -65.21
N LEU A 332 7.92 -0.72 -64.27
CA LEU A 332 9.06 -1.59 -64.53
C LEU A 332 8.59 -2.91 -65.17
N ALA A 333 9.26 -3.31 -66.25
CA ALA A 333 9.06 -4.60 -66.91
C ALA A 333 10.37 -5.39 -66.90
N SER A 334 10.51 -6.32 -65.94
CA SER A 334 11.64 -7.23 -65.81
C SER A 334 13.01 -6.54 -65.89
N ILE A 335 13.30 -5.64 -64.95
CA ILE A 335 14.56 -4.90 -64.90
C ILE A 335 15.45 -5.33 -63.73
N GLY A 336 16.78 -5.26 -63.92
CA GLY A 336 17.73 -5.42 -62.82
C GLY A 336 17.56 -4.35 -61.74
N TYR A 337 17.98 -4.66 -60.52
CA TYR A 337 17.84 -3.76 -59.38
C TYR A 337 18.97 -3.94 -58.39
N THR A 338 19.16 -2.92 -57.57
CA THR A 338 19.98 -2.98 -56.35
C THR A 338 19.08 -2.73 -55.17
N TYR A 339 19.47 -3.19 -53.99
CA TYR A 339 18.73 -2.93 -52.77
C TYR A 339 19.66 -2.61 -51.60
N GLN A 340 19.17 -1.80 -50.67
CA GLN A 340 19.84 -1.50 -49.40
C GLN A 340 18.92 -1.90 -48.26
N ARG A 341 19.50 -2.46 -47.21
CA ARG A 341 18.74 -2.83 -46.01
C ARG A 341 18.54 -1.61 -45.12
N ALA A 342 17.37 -1.52 -44.48
CA ALA A 342 17.03 -0.43 -43.56
C ALA A 342 17.91 -0.44 -42.30
N LEU A 343 18.34 -1.63 -41.88
CA LEU A 343 19.17 -1.88 -40.71
C LEU A 343 20.64 -1.99 -41.11
N LEU A 344 21.47 -1.11 -40.54
CA LEU A 344 22.93 -1.13 -40.68
C LEU A 344 23.57 -2.21 -39.81
N ALA A 345 23.07 -2.37 -38.58
CA ALA A 345 23.53 -3.40 -37.67
C ALA A 345 22.41 -3.82 -36.72
N ARG A 346 22.28 -5.13 -36.49
CA ARG A 346 21.39 -5.72 -35.50
C ARG A 346 22.14 -6.78 -34.71
N PHE A 347 22.21 -6.61 -33.40
CA PHE A 347 22.75 -7.60 -32.47
C PHE A 347 21.62 -8.04 -31.55
N GLY A 348 21.31 -9.33 -31.57
CA GLY A 348 20.19 -9.91 -30.83
C GLY A 348 20.55 -11.27 -30.24
N LEU A 349 19.84 -11.67 -29.19
CA LEU A 349 19.97 -13.02 -28.63
C LEU A 349 19.27 -14.07 -29.51
N ASP A 350 18.24 -13.66 -30.24
CA ASP A 350 17.49 -14.46 -31.19
C ASP A 350 16.88 -13.60 -32.31
N ALA A 351 16.10 -14.22 -33.20
CA ALA A 351 15.49 -13.53 -34.35
C ALA A 351 14.46 -12.45 -33.97
N ASN A 352 13.94 -12.48 -32.74
CA ASN A 352 12.83 -11.67 -32.28
C ASN A 352 13.24 -10.60 -31.25
N ALA A 353 14.45 -10.68 -30.67
CA ALA A 353 14.94 -9.74 -29.66
C ALA A 353 16.22 -9.02 -30.10
N SER A 354 16.12 -7.71 -30.37
CA SER A 354 17.30 -6.84 -30.60
C SER A 354 17.83 -6.27 -29.27
N LEU A 355 19.15 -6.36 -29.04
CA LEU A 355 19.87 -5.69 -27.95
C LEU A 355 20.57 -4.41 -28.43
N LEU A 356 21.08 -4.40 -29.66
CA LEU A 356 21.59 -3.21 -30.32
C LEU A 356 21.04 -3.18 -31.74
N GLU A 357 20.48 -2.05 -32.14
CA GLU A 357 19.95 -1.80 -33.45
C GLU A 357 20.47 -0.46 -33.98
N VAL A 358 20.96 -0.41 -35.21
CA VAL A 358 21.42 0.81 -35.87
C VAL A 358 20.70 0.92 -37.20
N GLY A 359 19.87 1.95 -37.36
CA GLY A 359 19.13 2.23 -38.57
C GLY A 359 19.93 3.09 -39.55
N ILE A 360 19.66 2.94 -40.85
CA ILE A 360 20.26 3.75 -41.93
C ILE A 360 19.91 5.24 -41.83
N ASP A 361 18.82 5.57 -41.13
CA ASP A 361 18.36 6.91 -40.82
C ASP A 361 19.11 7.57 -39.66
N GLY A 362 20.07 6.86 -39.04
CA GLY A 362 20.83 7.33 -37.89
C GLY A 362 20.18 7.02 -36.55
N SER A 363 19.08 6.26 -36.53
CA SER A 363 18.51 5.75 -35.28
C SER A 363 19.41 4.71 -34.62
N VAL A 364 19.49 4.73 -33.28
CA VAL A 364 20.25 3.76 -32.49
C VAL A 364 19.41 3.26 -31.32
N GLY A 365 19.16 1.96 -31.27
CA GLY A 365 18.51 1.29 -30.15
C GLY A 365 19.52 0.50 -29.32
N LEU A 366 19.49 0.65 -28.00
CA LEU A 366 20.37 -0.03 -27.05
C LEU A 366 19.58 -0.64 -25.88
N GLY A 367 19.90 -1.89 -25.55
CA GLY A 367 19.25 -2.66 -24.50
C GLY A 367 17.99 -3.40 -24.98
N PRO A 368 17.38 -4.20 -24.08
CA PRO A 368 16.18 -4.96 -24.41
C PRO A 368 15.04 -4.05 -24.85
N GLN A 369 14.29 -4.51 -25.84
CA GLN A 369 13.08 -3.84 -26.31
C GLN A 369 11.94 -4.04 -25.30
N ALA A 370 11.13 -3.00 -25.10
CA ALA A 370 9.91 -3.09 -24.30
C ALA A 370 8.94 -4.11 -24.92
N SER A 371 8.14 -4.75 -24.06
CA SER A 371 7.13 -5.73 -24.48
C SER A 371 6.22 -5.18 -25.56
N LEU A 372 5.88 -6.01 -26.56
CA LEU A 372 4.97 -5.68 -27.66
C LEU A 372 3.71 -4.97 -27.14
N LYS A 373 3.35 -3.82 -27.72
CA LYS A 373 2.03 -3.23 -27.53
C LYS A 373 1.00 -4.24 -28.07
N SER A 374 0.01 -4.58 -27.25
CA SER A 374 -1.06 -5.50 -27.64
C SER A 374 -1.89 -4.86 -28.76
N GLY A 375 -1.63 -5.24 -30.02
CA GLY A 375 -2.51 -4.90 -31.14
C GLY A 375 -1.87 -4.83 -32.54
N ASP A 376 -0.58 -4.48 -32.67
CA ASP A 376 0.03 -4.21 -33.98
C ASP A 376 1.28 -5.05 -34.31
N GLY A 377 1.81 -5.80 -33.34
CA GLY A 377 2.98 -6.66 -33.54
C GLY A 377 4.30 -5.89 -33.71
N THR A 378 4.32 -4.59 -33.47
CA THR A 378 5.53 -3.76 -33.57
C THR A 378 6.35 -3.93 -32.29
N PRO A 379 7.65 -4.30 -32.38
CA PRO A 379 8.55 -4.35 -31.23
C PRO A 379 8.51 -3.03 -30.45
N GLY A 380 8.46 -3.12 -29.11
CA GLY A 380 8.54 -1.94 -28.27
C GLY A 380 9.90 -1.25 -28.41
N ARG A 381 10.02 -0.02 -27.92
CA ARG A 381 11.27 0.73 -28.02
C ARG A 381 12.37 0.12 -27.15
N HIS A 382 13.61 0.34 -27.55
CA HIS A 382 14.78 -0.04 -26.77
C HIS A 382 14.85 0.75 -25.46
N ALA A 383 15.42 0.12 -24.42
CA ALA A 383 15.66 0.76 -23.14
C ALA A 383 16.39 2.11 -23.26
N LEU A 384 17.28 2.25 -24.24
CA LEU A 384 17.79 3.54 -24.72
C LEU A 384 17.56 3.61 -26.22
N SER A 385 16.96 4.71 -26.68
CA SER A 385 16.69 4.96 -28.09
C SER A 385 17.25 6.32 -28.50
N ILE A 386 17.89 6.39 -29.65
CA ILE A 386 18.30 7.62 -30.32
C ILE A 386 17.53 7.63 -31.64
N VAL A 387 16.78 8.69 -31.88
CA VAL A 387 16.04 8.87 -33.14
C VAL A 387 16.87 9.69 -34.13
N PRO A 388 16.54 9.70 -35.44
CA PRO A 388 17.31 10.41 -36.47
C PRO A 388 17.57 11.90 -36.19
N GLY A 389 16.67 12.56 -35.45
CA GLY A 389 16.82 13.96 -35.04
C GLY A 389 17.82 14.19 -33.89
N GLY A 390 18.47 13.13 -33.40
CA GLY A 390 19.46 13.18 -32.32
C GLY A 390 18.87 13.21 -30.91
N GLN A 391 17.55 13.13 -30.76
CA GLN A 391 16.91 13.03 -29.46
C GLN A 391 17.16 11.65 -28.81
N VAL A 392 17.43 11.65 -27.50
CA VAL A 392 17.71 10.45 -26.72
C VAL A 392 16.55 10.14 -25.77
N GLY A 393 15.95 8.96 -25.93
CA GLY A 393 14.93 8.42 -25.04
C GLY A 393 15.50 7.33 -24.13
N ILE A 394 15.25 7.41 -22.82
CA ILE A 394 15.65 6.37 -21.85
C ILE A 394 14.41 5.85 -21.13
N GLY A 395 14.14 4.55 -21.23
CA GLY A 395 13.00 3.89 -20.59
C GLY A 395 11.64 4.36 -21.12
N LEU A 396 11.59 4.81 -22.38
CA LEU A 396 10.33 5.14 -23.06
C LEU A 396 9.74 3.86 -23.64
N ASN A 397 8.60 3.42 -23.12
CA ASN A 397 8.03 2.13 -23.51
C ASN A 397 7.20 2.20 -24.79
N ASP A 398 6.66 3.38 -25.10
CA ASP A 398 5.47 3.47 -25.94
C ASP A 398 5.45 4.67 -26.91
N ARG A 399 6.50 5.50 -26.88
CA ARG A 399 6.63 6.74 -27.64
C ARG A 399 8.09 7.07 -27.96
N ASP A 400 8.28 7.92 -28.95
CA ASP A 400 9.58 8.52 -29.27
C ASP A 400 9.94 9.64 -28.29
N PRO A 401 11.25 9.91 -28.09
CA PRO A 401 11.69 11.03 -27.27
C PRO A 401 11.16 12.35 -27.84
N SER A 402 10.47 13.10 -26.98
CA SER A 402 9.83 14.37 -27.35
C SER A 402 10.78 15.58 -27.26
N CYS A 403 11.95 15.38 -26.66
CA CYS A 403 12.98 16.39 -26.41
C CYS A 403 14.38 15.77 -26.49
N ALA A 404 15.43 16.60 -26.43
CA ALA A 404 16.82 16.15 -26.63
C ALA A 404 17.24 15.01 -25.69
N LEU A 405 16.76 15.02 -24.45
CA LEU A 405 16.86 13.90 -23.50
C LEU A 405 15.51 13.72 -22.79
N ASP A 406 14.86 12.59 -23.02
CA ASP A 406 13.53 12.25 -22.49
C ASP A 406 13.62 10.94 -21.71
N VAL A 407 13.37 10.98 -20.39
CA VAL A 407 13.53 9.84 -19.49
C VAL A 407 12.15 9.45 -18.93
N GLY A 408 11.68 8.25 -19.25
CA GLY A 408 10.38 7.74 -18.81
C GLY A 408 10.32 7.31 -17.33
N GLY A 409 11.45 7.34 -16.62
CA GLY A 409 11.61 6.92 -15.23
C GLY A 409 12.29 7.97 -14.33
N GLN A 410 12.55 7.60 -13.07
CA GLN A 410 13.24 8.47 -12.12
C GLN A 410 14.74 8.54 -12.41
N ILE A 411 15.28 9.75 -12.56
CA ILE A 411 16.73 9.99 -12.57
C ILE A 411 17.20 10.02 -11.11
N SER A 412 17.64 8.87 -10.58
CA SER A 412 18.25 8.77 -9.25
C SER A 412 19.76 8.64 -9.39
N ALA A 413 20.50 9.50 -8.70
CA ALA A 413 21.94 9.34 -8.57
C ALA A 413 22.35 9.77 -7.16
N ALA A 414 22.81 8.82 -6.36
CA ALA A 414 23.45 9.10 -5.08
C ALA A 414 24.66 10.05 -5.24
N SER A 415 25.22 10.18 -6.44
CA SER A 415 26.29 11.12 -6.81
C SER A 415 25.84 12.54 -7.16
N ILE A 416 24.56 12.79 -7.46
CA ILE A 416 24.02 14.18 -7.56
C ILE A 416 23.96 14.81 -6.16
N ALA A 417 23.95 14.03 -5.09
CA ALA A 417 24.11 14.57 -3.74
C ALA A 417 25.49 15.23 -3.51
N THR A 418 26.47 14.98 -4.38
CA THR A 418 27.84 15.53 -4.31
C THR A 418 28.24 16.42 -5.50
N GLN A 419 27.40 16.56 -6.53
CA GLN A 419 27.66 17.36 -7.74
C GLN A 419 26.38 18.03 -8.29
N SER A 420 26.52 19.09 -9.08
CA SER A 420 25.40 19.82 -9.69
C SER A 420 24.89 19.16 -10.97
N LEU A 421 23.57 19.13 -11.19
CA LEU A 421 22.98 18.94 -12.53
C LEU A 421 23.13 20.25 -13.31
N VAL A 422 24.07 20.30 -14.26
CA VAL A 422 24.34 21.51 -15.06
C VAL A 422 23.64 21.40 -16.41
N ALA A 423 22.64 22.25 -16.64
CA ALA A 423 22.05 22.47 -17.96
C ALA A 423 22.54 23.82 -18.52
N GLN A 424 23.05 23.83 -19.75
CA GLN A 424 23.43 25.08 -20.43
C GLN A 424 22.21 25.86 -20.97
N GLY A 425 21.02 25.25 -20.96
CA GLY A 425 19.74 25.85 -21.36
C GLY A 425 18.77 26.05 -20.19
N VAL A 426 17.55 26.51 -20.49
CA VAL A 426 16.49 26.71 -19.49
C VAL A 426 15.98 25.37 -18.96
N VAL A 427 16.02 25.18 -17.65
CA VAL A 427 15.38 24.03 -16.99
C VAL A 427 13.91 24.37 -16.73
N GLN A 428 13.00 23.69 -17.43
CA GLN A 428 11.55 23.79 -17.21
C GLN A 428 11.08 22.56 -16.43
N ALA A 429 10.55 22.75 -15.22
CA ALA A 429 9.97 21.70 -14.40
C ALA A 429 8.50 21.99 -14.10
N GLN A 430 7.64 20.97 -14.11
CA GLN A 430 6.22 21.12 -13.72
C GLN A 430 6.07 21.44 -12.23
N SER A 431 6.93 20.87 -11.38
CA SER A 431 7.02 21.17 -9.96
C SER A 431 8.43 20.90 -9.45
N PHE A 432 8.84 21.65 -8.43
CA PHE A 432 9.99 21.37 -7.59
C PHE A 432 9.45 20.99 -6.20
N VAL A 433 9.86 19.85 -5.65
CA VAL A 433 9.46 19.41 -4.30
C VAL A 433 10.62 19.62 -3.35
N GLY A 434 10.43 20.45 -2.31
CA GLY A 434 11.46 20.82 -1.33
C GLY A 434 11.38 22.29 -0.93
N ASN A 435 12.25 22.74 -0.02
CA ASN A 435 12.26 24.13 0.47
C ASN A 435 12.99 25.12 -0.48
N GLY A 436 13.45 24.66 -1.64
CA GLY A 436 14.11 25.50 -2.66
C GLY A 436 15.44 26.13 -2.24
N SER A 437 15.94 25.84 -1.03
CA SER A 437 17.06 26.56 -0.40
C SER A 437 18.42 26.39 -1.09
N GLN A 438 18.54 25.48 -2.05
CA GLN A 438 19.79 25.18 -2.78
C GLN A 438 19.72 25.49 -4.28
N LEU A 439 18.67 26.17 -4.75
CA LEU A 439 18.58 26.62 -6.14
C LEU A 439 19.28 27.98 -6.30
N GLU A 440 20.40 28.01 -7.03
CA GLU A 440 21.18 29.22 -7.31
C GLU A 440 21.03 29.67 -8.78
N GLY A 441 21.18 30.97 -9.07
CA GLY A 441 21.26 31.47 -10.45
C GLY A 441 19.93 31.53 -11.24
N LEU A 442 18.77 31.40 -10.59
CA LEU A 442 17.48 31.63 -11.23
C LEU A 442 17.37 33.10 -11.66
N GLN A 443 17.33 33.36 -12.97
CA GLN A 443 16.88 34.65 -13.47
C GLN A 443 15.45 34.86 -12.95
N THR A 444 15.25 35.91 -12.14
CA THR A 444 13.98 36.23 -11.49
C THR A 444 12.92 36.57 -12.54
N LEU A 445 12.35 35.55 -13.15
CA LEU A 445 11.12 35.58 -13.93
C LEU A 445 10.09 34.77 -13.14
N SER A 446 9.55 35.44 -12.12
CA SER A 446 8.15 35.39 -11.69
C SER A 446 7.58 34.17 -10.94
N TYR A 447 8.38 33.25 -10.39
CA TYR A 447 7.84 32.31 -9.37
C TYR A 447 8.62 32.29 -8.05
N TRP A 448 9.78 32.93 -8.01
CA TRP A 448 10.49 33.27 -6.77
C TRP A 448 10.90 34.74 -6.88
N THR A 449 9.94 35.63 -6.62
CA THR A 449 10.19 37.06 -6.56
C THR A 449 10.23 37.50 -5.12
N ARG A 450 11.35 38.10 -4.70
CA ARG A 450 11.28 39.18 -3.70
C ARG A 450 10.35 40.22 -4.30
N GLU A 451 9.11 40.25 -3.83
CA GLU A 451 8.13 41.20 -4.30
C GLU A 451 8.63 42.62 -4.10
N THR A 452 8.61 43.38 -5.20
CA THR A 452 8.80 44.83 -5.13
C THR A 452 7.43 45.43 -4.87
N ILE A 453 7.22 45.83 -3.61
CA ILE A 453 5.99 46.40 -3.08
C ILE A 453 5.49 47.52 -4.01
N GLY A 454 4.24 47.40 -4.50
CA GLY A 454 3.57 48.41 -5.32
C GLY A 454 3.63 48.22 -6.85
N THR A 455 4.12 47.07 -7.35
CA THR A 455 4.09 46.75 -8.79
C THR A 455 2.79 46.04 -9.22
N PRO A 456 2.37 46.11 -10.49
CA PRO A 456 1.15 45.44 -10.97
C PRO A 456 1.14 43.91 -10.78
N THR A 457 2.32 43.30 -10.63
CA THR A 457 2.53 41.84 -10.45
C THR A 457 2.75 41.44 -8.99
N SER A 458 2.68 42.38 -8.06
CA SER A 458 2.83 42.10 -6.63
C SER A 458 1.62 41.33 -6.10
N ASN A 459 1.80 40.21 -5.38
CA ASN A 459 0.77 39.67 -4.48
C ASN A 459 0.72 40.41 -3.13
N LEU A 460 1.57 41.41 -2.88
CA LEU A 460 1.67 42.25 -1.69
C LEU A 460 1.59 43.72 -2.13
N TYR A 461 0.45 44.34 -1.88
CA TYR A 461 0.19 45.73 -2.23
C TYR A 461 0.28 46.61 -0.98
N TYR A 462 0.94 47.76 -1.08
CA TYR A 462 0.98 48.75 -0.01
C TYR A 462 0.27 50.02 -0.49
N ASN A 463 -0.87 50.35 0.11
CA ASN A 463 -1.62 51.55 -0.21
C ASN A 463 -2.09 52.23 1.08
N GLU A 464 -1.72 53.50 1.27
CA GLU A 464 -2.13 54.31 2.43
C GLU A 464 -1.84 53.68 3.82
N GLY A 465 -0.78 52.86 3.93
CA GLY A 465 -0.42 52.18 5.19
C GLY A 465 -1.05 50.79 5.36
N ASN A 466 -1.83 50.33 4.38
CA ASN A 466 -2.44 49.01 4.38
C ASN A 466 -1.65 48.04 3.49
N VAL A 467 -1.34 46.86 4.02
CA VAL A 467 -0.74 45.75 3.25
C VAL A 467 -1.85 44.81 2.78
N GLY A 468 -2.02 44.66 1.47
CA GLY A 468 -3.00 43.76 0.85
C GLY A 468 -2.31 42.55 0.22
N ILE A 469 -2.70 41.34 0.62
CA ILE A 469 -2.26 40.12 -0.08
C ILE A 469 -3.25 39.83 -1.22
N ARG A 470 -2.82 39.92 -2.47
CA ARG A 470 -3.62 39.80 -3.71
C ARG A 470 -4.79 40.78 -3.82
N ASN A 471 -4.75 41.86 -3.03
CA ASN A 471 -5.74 42.92 -3.04
C ASN A 471 -5.01 44.26 -3.23
N SER A 472 -5.15 44.85 -4.42
CA SER A 472 -4.50 46.13 -4.78
C SER A 472 -5.11 47.35 -4.12
N THR A 473 -6.27 47.20 -3.48
CA THR A 473 -6.97 48.23 -2.70
C THR A 473 -7.34 47.66 -1.33
N PRO A 474 -6.35 47.37 -0.47
CA PRO A 474 -6.61 46.80 0.85
C PRO A 474 -7.41 47.80 1.71
N ALA A 475 -8.62 47.39 2.10
CA ALA A 475 -9.56 48.20 2.89
C ALA A 475 -9.25 48.21 4.40
N GLY A 476 -8.41 47.27 4.87
CA GLY A 476 -7.99 47.16 6.26
C GLY A 476 -6.47 47.00 6.36
N SER A 477 -5.89 47.53 7.44
CA SER A 477 -4.46 47.45 7.72
C SER A 477 -4.10 46.06 8.28
N LEU A 478 -3.08 45.40 7.71
CA LEU A 478 -2.26 44.48 8.50
C LEU A 478 -1.38 45.35 9.42
N SER A 479 -1.92 45.69 10.58
CA SER A 479 -1.17 46.37 11.63
C SER A 479 -0.51 45.30 12.52
N VAL A 480 0.83 45.29 12.57
CA VAL A 480 1.59 44.53 13.56
C VAL A 480 2.01 45.53 14.64
N GLY A 481 1.15 45.67 15.65
CA GLY A 481 1.25 46.65 16.73
C GLY A 481 2.19 46.18 17.85
N GLY A 482 3.49 46.22 17.63
CA GLY A 482 4.49 46.12 18.70
C GLY A 482 4.88 47.51 19.22
N GLY A 483 3.90 48.30 19.67
CA GLY A 483 4.16 49.64 20.18
C GLY A 483 4.90 49.58 21.52
N GLN A 484 6.07 50.20 21.61
CA GLN A 484 6.71 50.47 22.90
C GLN A 484 5.72 51.25 23.77
N SER A 485 5.57 50.90 25.05
CA SER A 485 4.74 51.67 25.96
C SER A 485 5.20 53.14 26.00
N VAL A 486 4.26 54.06 25.97
CA VAL A 486 4.54 55.50 25.97
C VAL A 486 3.97 56.15 27.22
N VAL A 487 4.65 57.17 27.73
CA VAL A 487 4.13 58.01 28.81
C VAL A 487 3.08 58.94 28.22
N GLY A 488 1.88 58.97 28.81
CA GLY A 488 0.79 59.84 28.36
C GLY A 488 1.03 61.31 28.67
N ASN A 489 0.40 62.21 27.90
CA ASN A 489 0.46 63.64 28.17
C ASN A 489 -0.48 63.99 29.32
N GLY A 490 -0.09 64.96 30.14
CA GLY A 490 -0.86 65.38 31.29
C GLY A 490 -0.82 64.36 32.42
N ASN A 491 -1.72 64.51 33.39
CA ASN A 491 -1.81 63.65 34.56
C ASN A 491 -3.24 63.14 34.76
N ILE A 492 -3.39 62.04 35.49
CA ILE A 492 -4.69 61.52 35.92
C ILE A 492 -4.92 61.82 37.41
N THR A 493 -6.15 62.20 37.78
CA THR A 493 -6.48 62.77 39.09
C THR A 493 -7.39 61.92 39.95
N SER A 494 -8.31 61.15 39.36
CA SER A 494 -9.19 60.26 40.14
C SER A 494 -9.87 59.21 39.26
N LEU A 495 -10.13 58.02 39.83
CA LEU A 495 -11.09 57.04 39.31
C LEU A 495 -12.35 57.05 40.19
N SER A 496 -13.51 57.30 39.59
CA SER A 496 -14.82 57.16 40.26
C SER A 496 -15.80 56.46 39.32
N ASN A 497 -16.52 55.42 39.79
CA ASN A 497 -17.48 54.67 38.97
C ASN A 497 -16.89 54.21 37.62
N SER A 498 -15.68 53.65 37.62
CA SER A 498 -14.94 53.23 36.40
C SER A 498 -14.44 54.38 35.50
N VAL A 499 -14.60 55.65 35.87
CA VAL A 499 -14.21 56.80 35.03
C VAL A 499 -12.95 57.46 35.56
N ILE A 500 -11.91 57.56 34.73
CA ILE A 500 -10.69 58.33 34.99
C ILE A 500 -10.86 59.76 34.48
N GLN A 501 -10.52 60.73 35.33
CA GLN A 501 -10.38 62.14 34.95
C GLN A 501 -8.91 62.50 34.69
N GLY A 502 -8.66 63.15 33.57
CA GLY A 502 -7.36 63.65 33.14
C GLY A 502 -7.27 65.18 33.23
N TYR A 503 -6.06 65.69 33.51
CA TYR A 503 -5.75 67.11 33.56
C TYR A 503 -4.59 67.41 32.61
N GLN A 504 -4.81 68.34 31.66
CA GLN A 504 -3.91 68.58 30.52
C GLN A 504 -3.60 67.33 29.69
N SER A 505 -4.48 66.33 29.75
CA SER A 505 -4.39 65.11 28.95
C SER A 505 -4.92 65.34 27.54
N THR A 506 -4.45 64.50 26.61
CA THR A 506 -4.91 64.46 25.21
C THR A 506 -5.36 63.04 24.87
N PHE A 507 -6.31 62.50 25.63
CA PHE A 507 -6.69 61.09 25.53
C PHE A 507 -7.19 60.72 24.13
N THR A 508 -7.95 61.57 23.45
CA THR A 508 -8.48 61.24 22.10
C THR A 508 -7.37 61.10 21.06
N GLN A 509 -6.17 61.62 21.34
CA GLN A 509 -5.02 61.55 20.45
C GLN A 509 -4.01 60.46 20.85
N GLN A 510 -4.01 60.03 22.12
CA GLN A 510 -2.97 59.16 22.67
C GLN A 510 -3.46 57.79 23.11
N VAL A 511 -4.75 57.63 23.38
CA VAL A 511 -5.33 56.42 23.95
C VAL A 511 -6.38 55.88 22.99
N SER A 512 -6.29 54.59 22.70
CA SER A 512 -7.31 53.84 21.96
C SER A 512 -8.11 52.96 22.90
N VAL A 513 -9.33 52.60 22.50
CA VAL A 513 -10.11 51.58 23.24
C VAL A 513 -9.34 50.26 23.24
N GLY A 514 -9.36 49.57 24.38
CA GLY A 514 -8.58 48.36 24.60
C GLY A 514 -7.19 48.61 25.19
N ASP A 515 -6.59 49.79 25.06
CA ASP A 515 -5.25 50.07 25.59
C ASP A 515 -5.17 49.77 27.10
N LEU A 516 -3.98 49.36 27.55
CA LEU A 516 -3.70 49.19 28.97
C LEU A 516 -3.12 50.49 29.53
N ILE A 517 -3.77 51.05 30.53
CA ILE A 517 -3.28 52.18 31.30
C ILE A 517 -2.66 51.65 32.57
N SER A 518 -1.35 51.83 32.70
CA SER A 518 -0.64 51.60 33.96
C SER A 518 -0.64 52.88 34.78
N ILE A 519 -1.09 52.76 36.02
CA ILE A 519 -1.23 53.88 36.96
C ILE A 519 -0.21 53.73 38.08
N GLY A 520 0.66 54.74 38.25
CA GLY A 520 1.56 54.80 39.41
C GLY A 520 2.95 54.16 39.20
N SER A 521 3.44 54.04 37.97
CA SER A 521 4.83 53.67 37.72
C SER A 521 5.80 54.74 38.28
N ILE A 522 6.66 54.32 39.20
CA ILE A 522 7.59 55.16 39.98
C ILE A 522 8.55 55.91 39.06
N VAL A 523 8.43 57.25 39.00
CA VAL A 523 9.47 58.14 38.46
C VAL A 523 9.96 59.04 39.59
N GLN A 524 11.14 58.73 40.16
CA GLN A 524 11.83 59.64 41.07
C GLN A 524 11.86 61.06 40.48
N LEU A 525 11.27 62.04 41.16
CA LEU A 525 11.33 63.42 40.71
C LEU A 525 12.72 63.95 41.01
N LYS A 526 13.44 64.39 39.97
CA LYS A 526 14.82 64.89 40.07
C LYS A 526 14.89 66.33 39.62
N GLY A 527 15.26 67.23 40.53
CA GLY A 527 15.50 68.64 40.25
C GLY A 527 16.99 68.97 40.38
N VAL A 528 17.63 69.44 39.31
CA VAL A 528 19.02 69.89 39.36
C VAL A 528 19.05 71.32 39.87
N ILE A 529 19.85 71.57 40.90
CA ILE A 529 19.99 72.89 41.53
C ILE A 529 20.76 73.81 40.61
N SER A 530 20.15 74.91 40.17
CA SER A 530 20.81 75.97 39.40
C SER A 530 21.46 77.01 40.29
N GLU A 531 20.85 77.31 41.44
CA GLU A 531 21.29 78.36 42.35
C GLU A 531 20.84 78.01 43.78
N ILE A 532 21.65 78.36 44.79
CA ILE A 532 21.27 78.25 46.21
C ILE A 532 21.19 79.67 46.76
N VAL A 533 20.00 80.10 47.18
CA VAL A 533 19.72 81.48 47.59
C VAL A 533 19.92 81.65 49.09
N SER A 534 19.51 80.67 49.90
CA SER A 534 19.70 80.62 51.36
C SER A 534 19.56 79.19 51.90
N ASP A 535 19.68 78.98 53.21
CA ASP A 535 19.46 77.66 53.83
C ASP A 535 18.05 77.11 53.65
N THR A 536 17.10 77.98 53.33
CA THR A 536 15.67 77.68 53.15
C THR A 536 15.17 77.98 51.74
N GLU A 537 16.03 78.38 50.80
CA GLU A 537 15.59 78.70 49.44
C GLU A 537 16.66 78.35 48.40
N LEU A 538 16.27 77.63 47.36
CA LEU A 538 17.12 77.34 46.19
C LEU A 538 16.29 77.41 44.91
N VAL A 539 16.98 77.48 43.78
CA VAL A 539 16.36 77.50 42.45
C VAL A 539 16.86 76.29 41.65
N LEU A 540 15.95 75.66 40.92
CA LEU A 540 16.22 74.55 40.04
C LEU A 540 16.39 75.01 38.58
N GLN A 541 17.19 74.27 37.81
CA GLN A 541 17.32 74.50 36.36
C GLN A 541 15.96 74.38 35.64
N GLN A 542 15.16 73.41 36.07
CA GLN A 542 13.79 73.19 35.61
C GLN A 542 12.89 73.00 36.83
N GLN A 543 11.66 73.52 36.75
CA GLN A 543 10.67 73.32 37.80
C GLN A 543 10.32 71.85 37.96
N PHE A 544 9.91 71.43 39.16
CA PHE A 544 9.36 70.10 39.32
C PHE A 544 8.04 69.98 38.51
N PRO A 545 7.73 68.79 37.94
CA PRO A 545 6.50 68.56 37.19
C PRO A 545 5.22 68.73 38.01
N VAL A 546 5.34 68.68 39.33
CA VAL A 546 4.26 68.88 40.31
C VAL A 546 4.70 69.87 41.38
N ILE A 547 3.74 70.66 41.88
CA ILE A 547 3.95 71.56 43.02
C ILE A 547 4.16 70.71 44.27
N LEU A 548 5.34 70.82 44.87
CA LEU A 548 5.66 70.16 46.13
C LEU A 548 5.13 70.99 47.29
N THR A 549 4.59 70.31 48.29
CA THR A 549 4.17 70.93 49.56
C THR A 549 4.71 70.09 50.71
N ASN A 550 5.60 70.67 51.52
CA ASN A 550 6.22 70.04 52.69
C ASN A 550 6.72 68.59 52.46
N SER A 551 7.31 68.34 51.30
CA SER A 551 7.74 67.00 50.90
C SER A 551 9.12 66.65 51.46
N ALA A 552 9.30 65.42 51.94
CA ALA A 552 10.62 64.90 52.26
C ALA A 552 11.46 64.76 50.98
N TYR A 553 12.77 64.92 51.10
CA TYR A 553 13.67 64.90 49.95
C TYR A 553 15.00 64.25 50.29
N ARG A 554 15.68 63.80 49.23
CA ARG A 554 17.04 63.29 49.26
C ARG A 554 17.91 64.22 48.42
N TYR A 555 19.15 64.40 48.85
CA TYR A 555 20.13 65.17 48.11
C TYR A 555 21.18 64.24 47.52
N GLY A 556 21.42 64.35 46.21
CA GLY A 556 22.54 63.71 45.52
C GLY A 556 23.55 64.76 45.08
N ALA A 557 24.83 64.54 45.38
CA ALA A 557 25.90 65.43 44.92
C ALA A 557 26.10 65.31 43.40
N ALA A 558 26.78 66.31 42.81
CA ALA A 558 27.03 66.38 41.37
C ALA A 558 28.03 65.33 40.86
N ASP A 559 28.69 64.61 41.78
CA ASP A 559 29.68 63.57 41.53
C ASP A 559 29.07 62.19 41.19
N GLY A 560 27.74 62.10 41.16
CA GLY A 560 27.03 60.85 40.85
C GLY A 560 26.79 59.94 42.06
N SER A 561 27.18 60.35 43.27
CA SER A 561 26.92 59.60 44.50
C SER A 561 25.42 59.34 44.74
N ALA A 562 25.12 58.25 45.47
CA ALA A 562 23.77 57.85 45.79
C ALA A 562 23.08 58.92 46.66
N PRO A 563 21.85 59.37 46.33
CA PRO A 563 21.17 60.41 47.09
C PRO A 563 20.96 60.02 48.56
N GLN A 564 21.34 60.89 49.49
CA GLN A 564 21.16 60.68 50.93
C GLN A 564 19.92 61.45 51.43
N SER A 565 19.21 60.89 52.41
CA SER A 565 18.09 61.60 53.06
C SER A 565 18.57 62.90 53.66
N ALA A 566 17.85 63.98 53.37
CA ALA A 566 18.18 65.32 53.84
C ALA A 566 17.21 65.74 54.94
N ALA A 567 17.67 66.62 55.84
CA ALA A 567 16.85 67.14 56.92
C ALA A 567 15.92 68.26 56.42
N GLY A 568 14.73 68.33 57.01
CA GLY A 568 13.67 69.27 56.66
C GLY A 568 12.75 68.78 55.54
N THR A 569 11.79 69.62 55.18
CA THR A 569 10.87 69.39 54.06
C THR A 569 10.99 70.50 53.02
N ILE A 570 10.56 70.24 51.79
CA ILE A 570 10.61 71.19 50.69
C ILE A 570 9.25 71.39 50.02
N SER A 571 8.99 72.63 49.63
CA SER A 571 7.84 73.04 48.82
C SER A 571 8.35 73.76 47.59
N SER A 572 7.65 73.71 46.46
CA SER A 572 8.12 74.33 45.21
C SER A 572 7.07 75.24 44.59
N GLU A 573 7.50 76.42 44.15
CA GLU A 573 6.68 77.37 43.40
C GLU A 573 7.46 77.79 42.14
N GLY A 574 7.07 77.24 41.00
CA GLY A 574 7.86 77.32 39.77
C GLY A 574 9.24 76.67 39.94
N ARG A 575 10.30 77.37 39.53
CA ARG A 575 11.69 76.89 39.70
C ARG A 575 12.22 77.05 41.13
N THR A 576 11.53 77.82 41.96
CA THR A 576 11.99 78.12 43.33
C THR A 576 11.51 77.05 44.29
N VAL A 577 12.41 76.54 45.12
CA VAL A 577 12.13 75.56 46.17
C VAL A 577 12.39 76.21 47.51
N ARG A 578 11.35 76.23 48.36
CA ARG A 578 11.39 76.72 49.73
C ARG A 578 11.49 75.53 50.69
N GLY A 579 12.51 75.53 51.53
CA GLY A 579 12.74 74.51 52.54
C GLY A 579 12.30 74.96 53.93
N ALA A 580 11.69 74.05 54.70
CA ALA A 580 11.36 74.22 56.11
C ALA A 580 12.22 73.26 56.94
N GLY A 581 13.06 73.82 57.83
CA GLY A 581 14.03 73.03 58.60
C GLY A 581 15.20 72.48 57.77
N THR A 582 15.47 73.08 56.62
CA THR A 582 16.56 72.71 55.70
C THR A 582 17.85 73.50 55.99
N SER A 583 18.98 73.05 55.43
CA SER A 583 20.28 73.75 55.52
C SER A 583 20.99 73.71 54.17
N PHE A 584 20.36 74.27 53.13
CA PHE A 584 20.83 74.13 51.75
C PHE A 584 22.23 74.67 51.49
N THR A 585 22.66 75.75 52.16
CA THR A 585 23.99 76.35 51.88
C THR A 585 25.15 75.47 52.34
N SER A 586 24.94 74.66 53.38
CA SER A 586 25.97 73.77 53.94
C SER A 586 25.83 72.31 53.50
N LYS A 587 24.68 71.91 52.95
CA LYS A 587 24.36 70.51 52.59
C LYS A 587 24.11 70.29 51.10
N CYS A 588 23.91 71.33 50.32
CA CYS A 588 23.70 71.25 48.88
C CYS A 588 24.77 72.03 48.12
N GLN A 589 24.91 71.75 46.83
CA GLN A 589 25.80 72.47 45.92
C GLN A 589 25.10 72.68 44.57
N VAL A 590 25.47 73.74 43.86
CA VAL A 590 25.01 74.00 42.49
C VAL A 590 25.44 72.84 41.57
N GLY A 591 24.50 72.34 40.76
CA GLY A 591 24.68 71.13 39.96
C GLY A 591 24.35 69.81 40.68
N GLY A 592 24.14 69.83 42.00
CA GLY A 592 23.57 68.70 42.74
C GLY A 592 22.09 68.51 42.42
N ARG A 593 21.53 67.35 42.77
CA ARG A 593 20.13 66.98 42.51
C ARG A 593 19.33 66.82 43.80
N LEU A 594 18.16 67.44 43.85
CA LEU A 594 17.10 67.07 44.78
C LEU A 594 16.35 65.88 44.17
N VAL A 595 16.20 64.82 44.95
CA VAL A 595 15.48 63.61 44.56
C VAL A 595 14.32 63.41 45.52
N ILE A 596 13.13 63.26 44.99
CA ILE A 596 11.92 62.93 45.74
C ILE A 596 11.52 61.55 45.28
N ASP A 597 11.52 60.61 46.22
CA ASP A 597 11.06 59.26 45.94
C ASP A 597 9.56 59.35 45.60
N SER A 598 9.17 58.82 44.43
CA SER A 598 7.82 58.97 43.91
C SER A 598 6.80 58.15 44.67
N PHE A 599 5.56 58.60 44.59
CA PHE A 599 4.34 58.01 45.12
C PHE A 599 4.28 56.48 44.91
N GLN A 600 4.21 55.75 46.02
CA GLN A 600 3.55 54.44 46.10
C GLN A 600 2.05 54.72 46.26
N PRO A 601 1.14 54.05 45.53
CA PRO A 601 -0.30 54.16 45.76
C PRO A 601 -0.61 53.92 47.24
N SER A 602 -0.88 54.99 47.98
CA SER A 602 -1.14 54.92 49.42
C SER A 602 -2.50 54.27 49.75
N THR A 603 -3.18 53.70 48.77
CA THR A 603 -4.41 52.92 48.93
C THR A 603 -4.13 51.44 49.23
N SER A 604 -2.88 50.97 49.10
CA SER A 604 -2.50 49.59 49.38
C SER A 604 -1.95 49.36 50.78
N VAL A 605 -1.87 50.41 51.62
CA VAL A 605 -1.30 50.32 52.98
C VAL A 605 -2.35 50.76 53.99
N ALA A 606 -2.60 49.91 55.00
CA ALA A 606 -3.49 50.25 56.09
C ALA A 606 -3.07 51.58 56.74
N GLN A 607 -4.02 52.51 56.94
CA GLN A 607 -3.74 53.79 57.57
C GLN A 607 -4.17 53.75 59.03
N THR A 608 -3.23 54.00 59.93
CA THR A 608 -3.49 54.10 61.36
C THR A 608 -3.39 55.56 61.81
N ARG A 609 -4.34 56.02 62.63
CA ARG A 609 -4.40 57.37 63.20
C ARG A 609 -4.71 57.31 64.68
N SER A 610 -4.12 58.21 65.47
CA SER A 610 -4.39 58.27 66.90
C SER A 610 -5.53 59.24 67.16
N VAL A 611 -6.47 58.84 68.02
CA VAL A 611 -7.56 59.69 68.49
C VAL A 611 -6.98 60.77 69.38
N LYS A 612 -7.07 62.01 68.91
CA LYS A 612 -6.62 63.20 69.64
C LYS A 612 -7.63 63.61 70.70
N LYS A 613 -8.92 63.50 70.39
CA LYS A 613 -10.03 63.82 71.31
C LYS A 613 -11.32 63.17 70.81
N VAL A 614 -12.13 62.64 71.72
CA VAL A 614 -13.51 62.23 71.40
C VAL A 614 -14.44 63.41 71.70
N ASP A 615 -15.26 63.81 70.72
CA ASP A 615 -16.15 64.96 70.83
C ASP A 615 -17.58 64.54 71.21
N THR A 616 -18.12 63.49 70.58
CA THR A 616 -19.42 62.88 70.90
C THR A 616 -19.40 61.36 70.65
N ALA A 617 -20.52 60.65 70.85
CA ALA A 617 -20.64 59.23 70.52
C ALA A 617 -20.42 58.93 69.02
N THR A 618 -20.61 59.93 68.15
CA THR A 618 -20.52 59.80 66.70
C THR A 618 -19.51 60.77 66.10
N GLU A 619 -18.70 61.45 66.89
CA GLU A 619 -17.71 62.40 66.39
C GLU A 619 -16.44 62.39 67.25
N LEU A 620 -15.28 62.31 66.62
CA LEU A 620 -13.98 62.43 67.26
C LEU A 620 -13.01 63.20 66.36
N SER A 621 -11.93 63.70 66.93
CA SER A 621 -10.81 64.27 66.19
C SER A 621 -9.56 63.41 66.33
N ILE A 622 -8.83 63.27 65.23
CA ILE A 622 -7.57 62.51 65.13
C ILE A 622 -6.36 63.44 65.12
N ASP A 623 -5.20 62.89 65.43
CA ASP A 623 -3.92 63.58 65.54
C ASP A 623 -3.46 64.19 64.21
N THR A 624 -3.65 63.43 63.15
CA THR A 624 -3.36 63.80 61.77
C THR A 624 -4.52 63.35 60.90
N ALA A 625 -4.93 64.17 59.92
CA ALA A 625 -5.96 63.76 58.97
C ALA A 625 -5.60 62.43 58.29
N PHE A 626 -6.61 61.64 57.93
CA PHE A 626 -6.39 60.57 56.96
C PHE A 626 -5.88 61.17 55.65
N ALA A 627 -5.20 60.38 54.82
CA ALA A 627 -4.67 60.91 53.57
C ALA A 627 -5.77 61.53 52.69
N LEU A 628 -7.01 61.02 52.82
CA LEU A 628 -8.25 61.62 52.32
C LEU A 628 -9.40 61.46 53.32
N ASP A 629 -10.42 62.29 53.12
CA ASP A 629 -11.70 62.25 53.81
C ASP A 629 -12.44 60.94 53.56
N LEU A 630 -12.67 60.16 54.62
CA LEU A 630 -13.37 58.88 54.58
C LEU A 630 -14.87 59.09 54.35
N LYS A 631 -15.53 58.09 53.76
CA LYS A 631 -16.99 58.03 53.68
C LYS A 631 -17.47 56.62 53.99
N ASP A 632 -18.29 56.48 55.02
CA ASP A 632 -18.92 55.22 55.47
C ASP A 632 -17.98 54.01 55.47
N SER A 633 -16.73 54.21 55.86
CA SER A 633 -15.66 53.22 55.82
C SER A 633 -15.68 52.33 57.07
N LYS A 634 -15.38 51.04 56.91
CA LYS A 634 -15.10 50.16 58.06
C LYS A 634 -13.79 50.58 58.72
N TYR A 635 -13.73 50.44 60.03
CA TYR A 635 -12.58 50.81 60.83
C TYR A 635 -12.30 49.75 61.89
N TYR A 636 -11.06 49.73 62.34
CA TYR A 636 -10.54 48.81 63.34
C TYR A 636 -9.94 49.64 64.47
N LEU A 637 -10.15 49.20 65.70
CA LEU A 637 -9.55 49.81 66.88
C LEU A 637 -8.28 49.03 67.24
N GLY A 638 -7.15 49.71 67.29
CA GLY A 638 -5.86 49.08 67.47
C GLY A 638 -5.53 48.08 66.35
N ASP A 639 -5.00 46.94 66.76
CA ASP A 639 -4.61 45.83 65.89
C ASP A 639 -5.69 44.74 65.80
N ALA A 640 -6.97 45.08 66.07
CA ALA A 640 -8.07 44.12 65.98
C ALA A 640 -8.21 43.54 64.57
N GLU A 641 -8.47 42.22 64.50
CA GLU A 641 -8.72 41.50 63.24
C GLU A 641 -10.15 41.73 62.71
N ASP A 642 -11.12 41.94 63.59
CA ASP A 642 -12.52 42.19 63.22
C ASP A 642 -12.83 43.69 63.17
N PRO A 643 -13.62 44.15 62.16
CA PRO A 643 -14.02 45.54 62.05
C PRO A 643 -14.94 45.94 63.21
N SER A 644 -14.74 47.15 63.71
CA SER A 644 -15.55 47.70 64.79
C SER A 644 -16.98 48.00 64.32
N PRO A 645 -17.98 47.97 65.22
CA PRO A 645 -19.36 48.27 64.87
C PRO A 645 -19.54 49.69 64.31
N GLY A 646 -20.33 49.80 63.24
CA GLY A 646 -20.61 51.05 62.54
C GLY A 646 -19.61 51.37 61.41
N THR A 647 -19.78 52.52 60.79
CA THR A 647 -18.90 53.05 59.75
C THR A 647 -18.41 54.45 60.10
N ILE A 648 -17.27 54.86 59.56
CA ILE A 648 -16.69 56.19 59.77
C ILE A 648 -16.52 56.95 58.46
N SER A 649 -16.83 58.23 58.52
CA SER A 649 -16.50 59.24 57.53
C SER A 649 -15.53 60.24 58.15
N SER A 650 -14.74 60.97 57.38
CA SER A 650 -13.90 62.02 57.94
C SER A 650 -13.92 63.28 57.09
N SER A 651 -13.74 64.42 57.73
CA SER A 651 -13.43 65.69 57.09
C SER A 651 -12.27 66.38 57.79
N GLY A 652 -11.10 66.40 57.15
CA GLY A 652 -9.84 66.82 57.76
C GLY A 652 -9.47 65.95 58.95
N THR A 653 -9.28 66.57 60.11
CA THR A 653 -8.99 65.84 61.36
C THR A 653 -10.25 65.38 62.10
N THR A 654 -11.44 65.67 61.59
CA THR A 654 -12.71 65.29 62.22
C THR A 654 -13.22 63.99 61.61
N VAL A 655 -13.62 63.03 62.44
CA VAL A 655 -14.18 61.73 62.03
C VAL A 655 -15.60 61.62 62.56
N THR A 656 -16.57 61.42 61.68
CA THR A 656 -17.97 61.20 62.01
C THR A 656 -18.34 59.74 61.83
N GLY A 657 -19.00 59.14 62.82
CA GLY A 657 -19.38 57.75 62.82
C GLY A 657 -20.89 57.54 62.71
N THR A 658 -21.30 56.56 61.91
CA THR A 658 -22.69 56.14 61.74
C THR A 658 -22.85 54.76 62.35
N GLY A 659 -23.71 54.61 63.36
CA GLY A 659 -23.84 53.36 64.14
C GLY A 659 -22.65 53.06 65.06
N THR A 660 -21.81 54.07 65.35
CA THR A 660 -20.64 53.99 66.24
C THR A 660 -20.97 54.49 67.65
N ASP A 661 -20.13 54.14 68.64
CA ASP A 661 -20.12 54.75 69.97
C ASP A 661 -18.67 55.04 70.40
N PHE A 662 -18.17 56.23 70.04
CA PHE A 662 -16.80 56.65 70.32
C PHE A 662 -16.56 57.04 71.78
N THR A 663 -17.60 57.20 72.62
CA THR A 663 -17.44 57.63 74.02
C THR A 663 -16.64 56.64 74.89
N LYS A 664 -16.47 55.41 74.40
CA LYS A 664 -15.72 54.33 75.05
C LYS A 664 -14.25 54.27 74.64
N LEU A 665 -13.81 55.14 73.73
CA LEU A 665 -12.43 55.19 73.26
C LEU A 665 -11.58 56.06 74.18
N PRO A 666 -10.45 55.56 74.71
CA PRO A 666 -9.51 56.42 75.41
C PRO A 666 -8.89 57.42 74.42
N ALA A 667 -8.54 58.62 74.92
CA ALA A 667 -7.60 59.48 74.21
C ALA A 667 -6.33 58.65 73.93
N ASP A 668 -5.76 58.77 72.73
CA ASP A 668 -4.60 58.03 72.24
C ASP A 668 -4.91 56.65 71.63
N ALA A 669 -6.18 56.20 71.64
CA ALA A 669 -6.60 55.00 70.90
C ALA A 669 -6.26 55.12 69.41
N THR A 670 -5.85 54.03 68.77
CA THR A 670 -5.57 54.03 67.33
C THR A 670 -6.76 53.53 66.53
N ILE A 671 -7.11 54.27 65.48
CA ILE A 671 -8.07 53.88 64.46
C ILE A 671 -7.28 53.47 63.23
N ARG A 672 -7.42 52.22 62.83
CA ARG A 672 -6.85 51.64 61.62
C ARG A 672 -7.94 51.45 60.58
N ILE A 673 -7.65 51.82 59.35
CA ILE A 673 -8.43 51.41 58.18
C ILE A 673 -7.57 50.44 57.36
N ASP A 674 -8.12 49.31 56.96
CA ASP A 674 -7.43 48.33 56.12
C ASP A 674 -7.24 48.85 54.68
N SER A 675 -6.31 48.23 53.95
CA SER A 675 -6.16 48.43 52.51
C SER A 675 -7.49 48.07 51.81
N THR A 676 -8.05 49.00 51.04
CA THR A 676 -9.15 48.68 50.13
C THR A 676 -8.67 47.68 49.08
N SER A 677 -9.58 46.85 48.56
CA SER A 677 -9.26 45.90 47.47
C SER A 677 -8.51 46.64 46.37
N ALA A 678 -7.22 46.34 46.24
CA ALA A 678 -6.34 47.05 45.33
C ALA A 678 -6.87 46.90 43.90
N LEU A 679 -7.09 48.01 43.23
CA LEU A 679 -7.24 47.99 41.78
C LEU A 679 -5.91 47.51 41.18
N PRO A 680 -5.94 46.65 40.14
CA PRO A 680 -4.73 46.18 39.49
C PRO A 680 -3.93 47.35 38.91
N GLU A 681 -2.60 47.23 38.91
CA GLU A 681 -1.68 48.29 38.43
C GLU A 681 -1.95 48.70 36.98
N LYS A 682 -2.43 47.74 36.16
CA LYS A 682 -2.84 47.93 34.77
C LYS A 682 -4.34 47.73 34.64
N MET A 683 -5.02 48.70 34.03
CA MET A 683 -6.45 48.62 33.72
C MET A 683 -6.68 48.81 32.23
N ARG A 684 -7.74 48.21 31.68
CA ARG A 684 -8.07 48.28 30.24
C ARG A 684 -9.06 49.40 29.96
N VAL A 685 -8.81 50.16 28.90
CA VAL A 685 -9.71 51.22 28.43
C VAL A 685 -10.94 50.61 27.78
N LYS A 686 -12.13 50.92 28.30
CA LYS A 686 -13.43 50.53 27.74
C LYS A 686 -13.95 51.57 26.75
N SER A 687 -13.76 52.85 27.04
CA SER A 687 -14.10 53.95 26.13
C SER A 687 -13.23 55.17 26.39
N VAL A 688 -13.01 55.94 25.33
CA VAL A 688 -12.35 57.26 25.36
C VAL A 688 -13.45 58.30 25.22
N ASP A 689 -13.88 58.90 26.32
CA ASP A 689 -15.09 59.73 26.37
C ASP A 689 -14.79 61.19 25.99
N SER A 690 -13.59 61.70 26.30
CA SER A 690 -13.06 63.00 25.85
C SER A 690 -11.54 63.09 26.08
N ASP A 691 -10.90 64.21 25.70
CA ASP A 691 -9.46 64.42 25.98
C ASP A 691 -9.10 64.38 27.47
N THR A 692 -10.09 64.54 28.34
CA THR A 692 -9.94 64.55 29.79
C THR A 692 -10.69 63.43 30.50
N GLN A 693 -11.31 62.49 29.76
CA GLN A 693 -12.11 61.43 30.38
C GLN A 693 -11.97 60.08 29.68
N LEU A 694 -11.72 59.03 30.47
CA LEU A 694 -11.71 57.63 30.04
C LEU A 694 -12.66 56.80 30.91
N THR A 695 -13.29 55.78 30.34
CA THR A 695 -13.94 54.72 31.12
C THR A 695 -13.10 53.45 31.07
N MET A 696 -12.91 52.80 32.21
CA MET A 696 -12.02 51.65 32.41
C MET A 696 -12.79 50.38 32.78
N ILE A 697 -12.20 49.22 32.49
CA ILE A 697 -12.63 47.90 32.96
C ILE A 697 -11.41 47.15 33.55
N LEU A 698 -11.68 46.13 34.36
CA LEU A 698 -10.62 45.24 34.82
C LEU A 698 -10.04 44.45 33.63
N PRO A 699 -8.76 44.03 33.67
CA PRO A 699 -8.11 43.31 32.57
C PRO A 699 -8.85 42.05 32.10
N ASP A 700 -9.60 41.39 32.98
CA ASP A 700 -10.39 40.19 32.69
C ASP A 700 -11.78 40.49 32.08
N GLY A 701 -12.08 41.77 31.84
CA GLY A 701 -13.34 42.25 31.25
C GLY A 701 -14.44 42.56 32.27
N THR A 702 -14.20 42.36 33.57
CA THR A 702 -15.21 42.65 34.59
C THR A 702 -15.34 44.16 34.87
N PRO A 703 -16.56 44.66 35.19
CA PRO A 703 -16.75 46.06 35.59
C PRO A 703 -16.02 46.36 36.90
N ILE A 704 -15.45 47.56 37.00
CA ILE A 704 -14.89 48.04 38.26
C ILE A 704 -16.06 48.33 39.22
N GLN A 705 -15.96 47.86 40.46
CA GLN A 705 -17.00 48.05 41.47
C GLN A 705 -17.25 49.56 41.72
N PRO A 706 -18.50 50.01 41.96
CA PRO A 706 -18.84 51.44 42.05
C PRO A 706 -18.13 52.18 43.19
N ASP A 707 -17.75 51.46 44.25
CA ASP A 707 -17.08 51.94 45.45
C ASP A 707 -15.54 51.90 45.35
N ALA A 708 -14.97 51.34 44.28
CA ALA A 708 -13.53 51.35 44.07
C ALA A 708 -13.05 52.75 43.63
N GLN A 709 -12.40 53.46 44.55
CA GLN A 709 -11.84 54.79 44.29
C GLN A 709 -10.32 54.73 44.21
N LEU A 710 -9.75 55.27 43.13
CA LEU A 710 -8.31 55.44 42.97
C LEU A 710 -7.99 56.93 43.16
N PHE A 711 -7.33 57.26 44.26
CA PHE A 711 -6.97 58.64 44.61
C PHE A 711 -5.54 58.94 44.18
N ALA A 712 -5.35 59.17 42.89
CA ALA A 712 -4.07 59.65 42.35
C ALA A 712 -4.05 61.18 42.44
N ILE A 713 -3.45 61.78 43.48
CA ILE A 713 -3.53 63.24 43.69
C ILE A 713 -3.00 64.02 42.46
N THR A 714 -2.06 63.44 41.69
CA THR A 714 -1.85 63.66 40.25
C THR A 714 -0.79 62.66 39.81
N SER A 715 -1.14 61.67 38.98
CA SER A 715 -0.17 60.65 38.53
C SER A 715 0.09 60.73 37.03
N VAL A 716 1.36 60.59 36.65
CA VAL A 716 1.74 60.25 35.28
C VAL A 716 1.26 58.82 35.00
N TYR A 717 0.79 58.57 33.79
CA TYR A 717 0.30 57.26 33.37
C TYR A 717 1.05 56.77 32.13
N GLN A 718 1.19 55.46 32.02
CA GLN A 718 1.82 54.81 30.87
C GLN A 718 0.74 54.11 30.05
N ILE A 719 0.74 54.37 28.76
CA ILE A 719 -0.15 53.78 27.76
C ILE A 719 0.60 52.63 27.12
N THR A 720 0.05 51.43 27.23
CA THR A 720 0.57 50.25 26.56
C THR A 720 -0.48 49.78 25.55
N PRO A 721 -0.16 49.83 24.24
CA PRO A 721 -1.06 49.32 23.21
C PRO A 721 -1.38 47.86 23.47
N SER A 722 -2.65 47.51 23.61
CA SER A 722 -3.04 46.13 23.88
C SER A 722 -3.23 45.30 22.62
N LEU A 723 -3.43 45.95 21.48
CA LEU A 723 -3.68 45.32 20.19
C LEU A 723 -2.37 45.02 19.47
N LEU A 724 -2.00 43.75 19.39
CA LEU A 724 -0.82 43.27 18.66
C LEU A 724 -1.11 43.07 17.17
N ALA A 725 -2.29 42.55 16.85
CA ALA A 725 -2.71 42.32 15.48
C ALA A 725 -4.22 42.43 15.34
N HIS A 726 -4.66 43.02 14.23
CA HIS A 726 -6.07 43.13 13.86
C HIS A 726 -6.27 42.62 12.44
N PHE A 727 -7.27 41.77 12.26
CA PHE A 727 -7.67 41.19 10.99
C PHE A 727 -9.18 41.45 10.81
N GLY A 728 -9.52 42.42 9.98
CA GLY A 728 -10.91 42.83 9.77
C GLY A 728 -11.06 43.79 8.60
N VAL A 729 -12.28 43.88 8.07
CA VAL A 729 -12.65 44.85 7.03
C VAL A 729 -12.99 46.22 7.59
N ASP A 730 -13.37 46.30 8.87
CA ASP A 730 -13.60 47.56 9.57
C ASP A 730 -12.25 48.02 10.16
N PRO A 731 -11.75 49.22 9.82
CA PRO A 731 -10.51 49.74 10.42
C PRO A 731 -10.65 50.00 11.92
N ASN A 732 -11.89 50.09 12.44
CA ASN A 732 -12.15 50.20 13.87
C ASN A 732 -12.38 48.81 14.49
N PRO A 733 -11.47 48.30 15.34
CA PRO A 733 -11.61 46.99 15.98
C PRO A 733 -12.72 46.94 17.05
N ASP A 734 -13.32 48.09 17.40
CA ASP A 734 -14.52 48.24 18.24
C ASP A 734 -15.76 48.73 17.46
N GLY A 735 -15.75 48.53 16.13
CA GLY A 735 -16.88 48.85 15.27
C GLY A 735 -18.13 48.00 15.52
N THR A 736 -19.23 48.34 14.84
CA THR A 736 -20.51 47.59 14.94
C THR A 736 -20.43 46.18 14.36
N LYS A 737 -19.38 45.88 13.58
CA LYS A 737 -19.08 44.53 13.07
C LYS A 737 -17.81 44.04 13.74
N PRO A 738 -17.85 42.90 14.43
CA PRO A 738 -16.65 42.39 15.07
C PRO A 738 -15.57 42.08 14.02
N PRO A 739 -14.30 42.31 14.36
CA PRO A 739 -13.18 41.92 13.52
C PRO A 739 -13.12 40.39 13.36
N ALA A 740 -12.61 39.92 12.22
CA ALA A 740 -12.47 38.48 11.97
C ALA A 740 -11.49 37.84 12.97
N MET A 741 -10.42 38.55 13.33
CA MET A 741 -9.50 38.14 14.39
C MET A 741 -8.79 39.34 15.00
N LEU A 742 -8.54 39.27 16.31
CA LEU A 742 -7.66 40.15 17.07
C LEU A 742 -6.62 39.28 17.79
N VAL A 743 -5.43 39.83 17.97
CA VAL A 743 -4.44 39.30 18.91
C VAL A 743 -4.13 40.42 19.88
N VAL A 744 -4.35 40.18 21.18
CA VAL A 744 -4.15 41.18 22.22
C VAL A 744 -3.15 40.70 23.27
N THR A 745 -2.35 41.63 23.80
CA THR A 745 -1.44 41.35 24.91
C THR A 745 -2.22 41.09 26.20
N ASN A 746 -1.86 40.03 26.90
CA ASN A 746 -2.35 39.79 28.25
C ASN A 746 -1.19 39.93 29.23
N GLU A 747 -1.10 41.08 29.90
CA GLU A 747 -0.25 41.25 31.07
C GLU A 747 -1.14 41.61 32.26
N ILE A 748 -1.60 40.59 32.99
CA ILE A 748 -2.20 40.78 34.32
C ILE A 748 -1.04 40.77 35.31
N SER A 749 -0.75 41.90 35.95
CA SER A 749 0.42 42.12 36.81
C SER A 749 0.37 41.44 38.19
N ASP A 750 -0.64 40.60 38.45
CA ASP A 750 -1.04 40.31 39.82
C ASP A 750 -1.05 38.80 40.13
N ALA A 751 -0.15 37.99 39.57
CA ALA A 751 0.11 36.63 40.06
C ALA A 751 1.41 36.04 39.50
N ASN A 752 2.12 35.26 40.32
CA ASN A 752 3.28 34.44 39.97
C ASN A 752 2.95 33.29 38.96
N SER A 753 2.28 33.53 37.83
CA SER A 753 2.02 32.48 36.83
C SER A 753 3.01 32.54 35.67
N ALA A 754 3.61 31.38 35.36
CA ALA A 754 4.55 31.19 34.25
C ALA A 754 3.86 31.13 32.86
N ASP A 755 2.53 31.25 32.82
CA ASP A 755 1.69 31.02 31.63
C ASP A 755 0.95 32.31 31.23
N GLN A 756 1.70 33.34 30.85
CA GLN A 756 1.11 34.51 30.18
C GLN A 756 1.00 34.23 28.68
N HIS A 757 -0.23 34.03 28.20
CA HIS A 757 -0.53 33.86 26.78
C HIS A 757 -1.28 35.09 26.25
N ASN A 758 -0.96 35.56 25.05
CA ASN A 758 -1.78 36.54 24.35
C ASN A 758 -3.16 35.96 24.03
N THR A 759 -4.23 36.75 24.13
CA THR A 759 -5.55 36.31 23.68
C THR A 759 -5.64 36.46 22.17
N VAL A 760 -5.93 35.37 21.47
CA VAL A 760 -6.44 35.39 20.11
C VAL A 760 -7.96 35.45 20.20
N ALA A 761 -8.58 36.52 19.72
CA ALA A 761 -10.03 36.71 19.75
C ALA A 761 -10.61 36.68 18.33
N ILE A 762 -11.52 35.77 18.00
CA ILE A 762 -12.12 35.59 16.67
C ILE A 762 -13.58 36.03 16.76
N ASN A 763 -14.00 36.96 15.89
CA ASN A 763 -15.34 37.57 15.90
C ASN A 763 -15.70 38.29 17.22
N VAL A 764 -14.71 38.76 17.98
CA VAL A 764 -14.92 39.50 19.24
C VAL A 764 -14.45 40.95 19.06
N PRO A 765 -15.25 41.98 19.40
CA PRO A 765 -14.80 43.38 19.44
C PRO A 765 -13.71 43.60 20.50
N LEU A 766 -12.77 44.52 20.26
CA LEU A 766 -11.60 44.74 21.12
C LEU A 766 -11.95 45.03 22.59
N GLY A 767 -12.96 45.84 22.85
CA GLY A 767 -13.45 46.17 24.20
C GLY A 767 -14.17 45.02 24.91
N GLN A 768 -14.48 43.91 24.22
CA GLN A 768 -15.11 42.71 24.77
C GLN A 768 -14.14 41.53 24.92
N VAL A 769 -12.88 41.70 24.52
CA VAL A 769 -11.87 40.65 24.66
C VAL A 769 -11.57 40.40 26.13
N GLN A 770 -11.58 39.13 26.54
CA GLN A 770 -11.34 38.72 27.91
C GLN A 770 -9.95 38.10 28.02
N SER A 771 -9.07 38.75 28.78
CA SER A 771 -7.65 38.37 28.92
C SER A 771 -7.42 37.05 29.66
N ARG A 772 -8.49 36.40 30.16
CA ARG A 772 -8.43 35.08 30.80
C ARG A 772 -8.31 33.92 29.79
N TYR A 773 -8.64 34.15 28.52
CA TYR A 773 -8.63 33.11 27.48
C TYR A 773 -7.43 33.27 26.56
N ALA A 774 -6.72 32.18 26.26
CA ALA A 774 -5.70 32.18 25.19
C ALA A 774 -6.35 32.25 23.79
N LEU A 775 -7.55 31.67 23.64
CA LEU A 775 -8.37 31.74 22.43
C LEU A 775 -9.83 32.02 22.83
N GLN A 776 -10.41 33.10 22.31
CA GLN A 776 -11.82 33.47 22.48
C GLN A 776 -12.48 33.49 21.10
N VAL A 777 -13.57 32.75 20.90
CA VAL A 777 -14.32 32.75 19.64
C VAL A 777 -15.78 33.08 19.92
N ASP A 778 -16.30 34.16 19.31
CA ASP A 778 -17.73 34.49 19.35
C ASP A 778 -18.40 34.13 18.02
N GLY A 779 -18.76 32.85 17.88
CA GLY A 779 -19.35 32.29 16.66
C GLY A 779 -19.33 30.76 16.64
N ASP A 780 -19.83 30.17 15.55
CA ASP A 780 -19.82 28.71 15.37
C ASP A 780 -18.40 28.21 15.08
N VAL A 781 -17.98 27.15 15.78
CA VAL A 781 -16.69 26.48 15.57
C VAL A 781 -16.95 25.10 14.94
N ASN A 782 -16.55 24.94 13.68
CA ASN A 782 -16.73 23.69 12.92
C ASN A 782 -15.40 22.94 12.78
N PHE A 783 -15.36 21.70 13.27
CA PHE A 783 -14.23 20.79 13.05
C PHE A 783 -14.60 19.74 12.01
N THR A 784 -13.84 19.68 10.92
CA THR A 784 -14.04 18.69 9.86
C THR A 784 -13.32 17.37 10.18
N THR A 785 -12.12 17.43 10.78
CA THR A 785 -11.35 16.27 11.28
C THR A 785 -10.34 16.74 12.34
N GLY A 786 -10.27 16.12 13.52
CA GLY A 786 -9.21 16.37 14.52
C GLY A 786 -9.61 16.14 15.98
N SER A 787 -8.62 16.06 16.88
CA SER A 787 -8.80 16.04 18.33
C SER A 787 -8.50 17.41 18.93
N ILE A 788 -9.33 17.89 19.86
CA ILE A 788 -9.02 19.07 20.68
C ILE A 788 -8.55 18.61 22.07
N ASP A 789 -7.36 19.05 22.44
CA ASP A 789 -6.81 18.90 23.79
C ASP A 789 -7.00 20.24 24.49
N ALA A 790 -7.94 20.30 25.43
CA ALA A 790 -8.31 21.53 26.13
C ALA A 790 -8.63 21.22 27.59
N ASP A 791 -7.94 21.93 28.49
CA ASP A 791 -8.18 21.83 29.94
C ASP A 791 -9.59 22.33 30.32
N ASP A 792 -10.05 23.41 29.66
CA ASP A 792 -11.39 23.98 29.81
C ASP A 792 -12.00 24.31 28.43
N LEU A 793 -13.13 23.69 28.08
CA LEU A 793 -13.87 23.96 26.83
C LEU A 793 -15.30 24.42 27.13
N THR A 794 -15.56 25.72 26.92
CA THR A 794 -16.91 26.30 26.97
C THR A 794 -17.28 26.80 25.58
N VAL A 795 -18.22 26.13 24.91
CA VAL A 795 -18.70 26.51 23.57
C VAL A 795 -20.22 26.57 23.54
N LYS A 796 -20.78 27.50 22.76
CA LYS A 796 -22.23 27.67 22.61
C LYS A 796 -22.87 26.51 21.83
N THR A 797 -22.21 26.08 20.76
CA THR A 797 -22.58 24.94 19.93
C THR A 797 -21.32 24.24 19.47
N LEU A 798 -21.22 22.92 19.66
CA LEU A 798 -20.18 22.08 19.05
C LEU A 798 -20.81 21.23 17.96
N THR A 799 -20.51 21.53 16.70
CA THR A 799 -21.00 20.77 15.55
C THR A 799 -19.85 19.98 14.94
N ALA A 800 -19.92 18.66 15.05
CA ALA A 800 -18.98 17.74 14.40
C ALA A 800 -19.62 17.16 13.15
N THR A 801 -19.04 17.41 11.97
CA THR A 801 -19.55 16.88 10.70
C THR A 801 -18.98 15.49 10.39
N VAL A 802 -17.78 15.18 10.90
CA VAL A 802 -17.15 13.85 10.78
C VAL A 802 -16.70 13.34 12.13
N SER A 803 -15.85 14.04 12.88
CA SER A 803 -15.56 13.70 14.29
C SER A 803 -15.01 14.87 15.10
N ALA A 804 -15.34 14.91 16.39
CA ALA A 804 -14.74 15.78 17.39
C ALA A 804 -14.48 14.96 18.66
N GLU A 805 -13.23 14.98 19.14
CA GLU A 805 -12.80 14.32 20.38
C GLU A 805 -12.31 15.36 21.38
N VAL A 806 -12.84 15.33 22.60
CA VAL A 806 -12.30 16.07 23.75
C VAL A 806 -11.45 15.11 24.56
N LEU A 807 -10.16 15.42 24.66
CA LEU A 807 -9.21 14.65 25.44
C LEU A 807 -9.09 15.27 26.84
N GLY A 808 -9.00 14.43 27.87
CA GLY A 808 -8.57 14.86 29.20
C GLY A 808 -7.05 14.97 29.28
N ALA A 809 -6.53 15.58 30.34
CA ALA A 809 -5.09 15.75 30.57
C ALA A 809 -4.27 14.43 30.56
N ASP A 810 -4.91 13.28 30.75
CA ASP A 810 -4.31 11.93 30.64
C ASP A 810 -4.41 11.31 29.23
N LYS A 811 -4.83 12.10 28.23
CA LYS A 811 -5.11 11.74 26.85
C LYS A 811 -6.24 10.72 26.67
N ARG A 812 -7.13 10.56 27.65
CA ARG A 812 -8.36 9.76 27.47
C ARG A 812 -9.43 10.58 26.78
N VAL A 813 -10.19 9.93 25.88
CA VAL A 813 -11.34 10.54 25.21
C VAL A 813 -12.48 10.70 26.22
N LEU A 814 -12.76 11.95 26.61
CA LEU A 814 -13.85 12.32 27.52
C LEU A 814 -15.17 12.55 26.77
N PHE A 815 -15.09 12.93 25.50
CA PHE A 815 -16.24 13.13 24.61
C PHE A 815 -15.83 12.80 23.17
N HIS A 816 -16.65 12.06 22.44
CA HIS A 816 -16.50 11.83 21.00
C HIS A 816 -17.85 12.05 20.31
N ALA A 817 -17.89 12.89 19.28
CA ALA A 817 -19.04 13.09 18.41
C ALA A 817 -18.60 12.93 16.95
N GLY A 818 -18.99 11.84 16.27
CA GLY A 818 -18.55 11.57 14.90
C GLY A 818 -18.81 10.17 14.34
N GLU A 819 -18.55 10.01 13.03
CA GLU A 819 -18.44 8.74 12.33
C GLU A 819 -17.12 8.03 12.70
N ALA A 820 -17.22 6.72 12.95
CA ALA A 820 -16.14 5.91 13.51
C ALA A 820 -14.87 5.89 12.64
N ALA A 821 -13.71 6.05 13.29
CA ALA A 821 -12.41 5.72 12.70
C ALA A 821 -12.31 4.22 12.35
N PRO A 822 -11.40 3.80 11.44
CA PRO A 822 -11.39 2.47 10.80
C PRO A 822 -11.01 1.26 11.69
N SER A 823 -11.13 1.35 13.01
CA SER A 823 -10.74 0.26 13.93
C SER A 823 -11.85 -0.06 14.93
N GLY A 824 -12.95 -0.65 14.46
CA GLY A 824 -13.76 -1.65 15.17
C GLY A 824 -14.40 -1.35 16.54
N ALA A 825 -14.17 -0.19 17.15
CA ALA A 825 -14.78 0.22 18.42
C ALA A 825 -16.04 1.04 18.14
N LYS A 826 -17.19 0.55 18.59
CA LYS A 826 -18.48 1.26 18.48
C LYS A 826 -18.46 2.50 19.39
N PRO A 827 -19.04 3.63 18.98
CA PRO A 827 -19.02 4.87 19.75
C PRO A 827 -19.69 4.64 21.11
N THR A 828 -18.92 4.85 22.17
CA THR A 828 -19.34 4.60 23.56
C THR A 828 -19.46 5.95 24.26
N LEU A 829 -20.67 6.33 24.67
CA LEU A 829 -20.87 7.50 25.53
C LEU A 829 -20.44 7.10 26.95
N THR A 830 -19.24 7.52 27.36
CA THR A 830 -18.71 7.24 28.70
C THR A 830 -18.74 8.52 29.52
N VAL A 831 -19.81 8.73 30.27
CA VAL A 831 -19.93 9.88 31.19
C VAL A 831 -19.32 9.50 32.53
N GLY A 832 -18.10 9.97 32.78
CA GLY A 832 -17.46 9.89 34.10
C GLY A 832 -17.84 11.12 34.93
N GLY A 833 -18.51 10.92 36.06
CA GLY A 833 -18.81 11.97 37.04
C GLY A 833 -20.26 12.46 37.00
N SER A 834 -20.82 12.64 38.19
CA SER A 834 -22.23 12.85 38.55
C SER A 834 -23.10 13.65 37.56
N ALA A 835 -24.17 12.99 37.10
CA ALA A 835 -25.39 13.53 36.49
C ALA A 835 -25.21 14.40 35.22
N VAL A 836 -25.31 13.77 34.05
CA VAL A 836 -25.53 14.45 32.76
C VAL A 836 -26.97 14.21 32.30
N THR A 837 -27.72 15.29 32.14
CA THR A 837 -29.08 15.27 31.57
C THR A 837 -28.99 15.48 30.06
N VAL A 838 -29.26 14.44 29.27
CA VAL A 838 -29.30 14.55 27.81
C VAL A 838 -30.74 14.73 27.35
N THR A 839 -31.10 15.91 26.86
CA THR A 839 -32.50 16.29 26.54
C THR A 839 -32.93 16.06 25.09
N ALA A 840 -32.02 15.74 24.16
CA ALA A 840 -32.37 15.32 22.81
C ALA A 840 -31.19 14.64 22.10
N LEU A 841 -31.34 13.35 21.77
CA LEU A 841 -30.46 12.63 20.85
C LEU A 841 -31.30 12.18 19.65
N ALA A 842 -30.99 12.72 18.48
CA ALA A 842 -31.56 12.28 17.20
C ALA A 842 -30.67 11.18 16.58
N ALA A 843 -30.40 10.11 17.34
CA ALA A 843 -29.62 8.97 16.88
C ALA A 843 -30.32 7.67 17.32
N ASP A 844 -30.36 6.68 16.41
CA ASP A 844 -31.14 5.44 16.54
C ASP A 844 -30.67 4.46 17.63
N SER A 845 -29.60 4.77 18.40
CA SER A 845 -29.17 3.95 19.55
C SER A 845 -28.31 4.73 20.57
N VAL A 846 -28.41 4.35 21.85
CA VAL A 846 -27.56 4.84 22.95
C VAL A 846 -26.78 3.65 23.53
N THR A 847 -25.45 3.75 23.56
CA THR A 847 -24.57 2.73 24.17
C THR A 847 -23.93 3.34 25.43
N ALA A 848 -24.28 2.83 26.61
CA ALA A 848 -23.72 3.24 27.90
C ALA A 848 -22.89 2.09 28.49
N SER A 849 -21.69 2.39 28.99
CA SER A 849 -20.83 1.40 29.66
C SER A 849 -21.14 1.26 31.17
N GLY A 850 -22.18 1.94 31.66
CA GLY A 850 -22.66 1.90 33.05
C GLY A 850 -24.18 1.89 33.13
N ASP A 851 -24.73 1.97 34.36
CA ASP A 851 -26.18 1.89 34.59
C ASP A 851 -26.94 3.01 33.86
N ILE A 852 -27.96 2.62 33.09
CA ILE A 852 -28.95 3.56 32.55
C ILE A 852 -30.06 3.73 33.58
N THR A 853 -29.97 4.76 34.42
CA THR A 853 -31.03 5.12 35.37
C THR A 853 -32.04 6.06 34.72
N SER A 854 -33.24 5.56 34.42
CA SER A 854 -34.37 6.37 33.93
C SER A 854 -35.45 6.50 35.00
N LEU A 855 -35.90 7.72 35.28
CA LEU A 855 -37.08 7.99 36.12
C LEU A 855 -38.40 7.71 35.39
N ALA A 856 -38.35 7.29 34.12
CA ALA A 856 -39.49 6.99 33.24
C ALA A 856 -39.28 5.70 32.41
N THR A 857 -40.23 5.38 31.53
CA THR A 857 -40.20 4.18 30.66
C THR A 857 -39.09 4.25 29.59
N VAL A 858 -38.25 3.22 29.51
CA VAL A 858 -37.32 3.00 28.38
C VAL A 858 -38.03 2.19 27.29
N LYS A 859 -38.10 2.71 26.05
CA LYS A 859 -38.70 2.02 24.89
C LYS A 859 -37.62 1.76 23.83
N ALA A 860 -37.47 0.52 23.37
CA ALA A 860 -36.53 0.13 22.31
C ALA A 860 -37.09 -1.05 21.48
N ALA A 861 -36.70 -1.16 20.20
CA ALA A 861 -37.08 -2.26 19.31
C ALA A 861 -36.34 -3.58 19.63
N ARG A 862 -35.15 -3.49 20.22
CA ARG A 862 -34.31 -4.61 20.67
C ARG A 862 -33.42 -4.14 21.84
N LEU A 863 -33.25 -4.98 22.86
CA LEU A 863 -32.35 -4.78 24.00
C LEU A 863 -31.49 -6.06 24.13
N ASP A 864 -30.19 -6.00 23.78
CA ASP A 864 -29.25 -7.12 23.98
C ASP A 864 -28.62 -7.00 25.38
N GLY A 865 -28.68 -8.06 26.20
CA GLY A 865 -28.38 -7.95 27.65
C GLY A 865 -27.37 -8.97 28.17
N ASP A 866 -26.20 -8.48 28.57
CA ASP A 866 -25.51 -8.97 29.79
C ASP A 866 -25.99 -8.20 31.04
N ALA A 867 -26.69 -7.07 30.85
CA ALA A 867 -27.15 -6.16 31.91
C ALA A 867 -28.67 -5.92 31.92
N LEU A 868 -29.46 -6.77 31.25
CA LEU A 868 -30.92 -6.70 31.32
C LEU A 868 -31.42 -7.38 32.61
N SER A 869 -31.57 -6.61 33.69
CA SER A 869 -32.25 -7.09 34.90
C SER A 869 -33.77 -7.03 34.73
N ALA A 870 -34.34 -8.04 34.04
CA ALA A 870 -35.78 -8.25 33.99
C ALA A 870 -36.22 -9.14 35.17
N GLY A 871 -37.09 -8.62 36.05
CA GLY A 871 -37.55 -9.37 37.22
C GLY A 871 -38.11 -10.76 36.84
N GLY A 872 -37.55 -11.82 37.43
CA GLY A 872 -37.96 -13.21 37.18
C GLY A 872 -37.19 -13.96 36.09
N VAL A 873 -36.17 -13.37 35.45
CA VAL A 873 -35.28 -14.05 34.49
C VAL A 873 -33.82 -13.80 34.86
N SER A 874 -33.04 -14.86 35.07
CA SER A 874 -31.59 -14.73 35.36
C SER A 874 -30.76 -15.17 34.16
N PHE A 875 -29.81 -14.33 33.77
CA PHE A 875 -28.84 -14.59 32.71
C PHE A 875 -27.51 -15.02 33.36
N ALA A 876 -26.98 -16.17 32.98
CA ALA A 876 -25.66 -16.59 33.42
C ALA A 876 -24.58 -15.99 32.50
N ALA A 877 -23.37 -15.77 33.02
CA ALA A 877 -22.25 -15.13 32.31
C ALA A 877 -21.78 -15.86 31.03
N ASN A 878 -22.29 -17.06 30.75
CA ASN A 878 -22.06 -17.80 29.51
C ASN A 878 -23.18 -17.61 28.47
N GLY A 879 -24.11 -16.67 28.71
CA GLY A 879 -25.24 -16.37 27.82
C GLY A 879 -26.44 -17.32 27.97
N SER A 880 -26.42 -18.26 28.92
CA SER A 880 -27.58 -19.13 29.17
C SER A 880 -28.64 -18.43 30.01
N VAL A 881 -29.91 -18.58 29.62
CA VAL A 881 -31.06 -17.95 30.28
C VAL A 881 -31.75 -19.00 31.17
N GLN A 882 -31.79 -18.75 32.48
CA GLN A 882 -32.51 -19.61 33.43
C GLN A 882 -33.86 -18.97 33.80
N MET A 883 -34.95 -19.61 33.36
CA MET A 883 -36.34 -19.16 33.58
C MET A 883 -37.11 -20.03 34.59
N LEU A 884 -36.55 -21.18 34.98
CA LEU A 884 -37.15 -22.14 35.92
C LEU A 884 -36.44 -22.09 37.28
N GLY A 885 -37.21 -21.97 38.36
CA GLY A 885 -36.72 -22.01 39.73
C GLY A 885 -36.46 -23.43 40.24
N ALA A 886 -35.97 -23.55 41.47
CA ALA A 886 -35.63 -24.85 42.07
C ALA A 886 -36.88 -25.75 42.21
N ARG A 887 -36.80 -26.98 41.69
CA ARG A 887 -37.89 -27.98 41.77
C ARG A 887 -38.10 -28.44 43.22
N LYS A 888 -39.34 -28.46 43.68
CA LYS A 888 -39.74 -29.04 44.98
C LYS A 888 -40.44 -30.38 44.75
N VAL A 889 -39.92 -31.46 45.35
CA VAL A 889 -40.39 -32.84 45.13
C VAL A 889 -41.44 -33.23 46.17
N TYR A 890 -42.47 -33.93 45.73
CA TYR A 890 -43.52 -34.55 46.52
C TYR A 890 -43.68 -36.01 46.11
N THR A 891 -44.06 -36.86 47.05
CA THR A 891 -44.25 -38.29 46.79
C THR A 891 -45.60 -38.75 47.33
N TRP A 892 -45.92 -40.02 47.18
CA TRP A 892 -47.07 -40.65 47.82
C TRP A 892 -47.22 -40.30 49.32
N ALA A 893 -46.11 -40.17 50.06
CA ALA A 893 -46.13 -39.82 51.48
C ALA A 893 -46.58 -38.36 51.75
N SER A 894 -46.47 -37.48 50.75
CA SER A 894 -46.90 -36.08 50.82
C SER A 894 -48.42 -35.93 50.64
N MET A 895 -49.09 -36.89 50.00
CA MET A 895 -50.53 -36.86 49.75
C MET A 895 -51.31 -37.25 51.01
N GLN A 896 -52.56 -36.83 51.16
CA GLN A 896 -53.45 -37.19 52.28
C GLN A 896 -54.61 -38.05 51.76
N GLY A 897 -55.10 -39.02 52.55
CA GLY A 897 -56.18 -39.93 52.13
C GLY A 897 -55.92 -41.38 52.55
N ASP A 898 -56.66 -42.32 51.95
CA ASP A 898 -56.52 -43.76 52.19
C ASP A 898 -55.69 -44.46 51.09
N ASP A 899 -55.53 -45.78 51.13
CA ASP A 899 -54.71 -46.50 50.14
C ASP A 899 -55.30 -46.51 48.72
N LYS A 900 -56.58 -46.18 48.53
CA LYS A 900 -57.25 -46.19 47.22
C LYS A 900 -57.35 -44.79 46.63
N TYR A 901 -57.62 -43.78 47.45
CA TYR A 901 -57.81 -42.40 47.04
C TYR A 901 -56.98 -41.45 47.91
N ARG A 902 -55.96 -40.81 47.33
CA ARG A 902 -55.14 -39.79 48.00
C ARG A 902 -55.05 -38.53 47.19
N ILE A 903 -54.95 -37.40 47.87
CA ILE A 903 -54.96 -36.06 47.31
C ILE A 903 -53.88 -35.20 47.93
N TYR A 904 -53.20 -34.41 47.12
CA TYR A 904 -52.36 -33.29 47.55
C TYR A 904 -52.89 -32.01 46.94
N TRP A 905 -52.82 -30.90 47.68
CA TRP A 905 -53.11 -29.59 47.11
C TRP A 905 -52.28 -28.49 47.77
N GLU A 906 -51.95 -27.46 47.00
CA GLU A 906 -51.23 -26.26 47.45
C GLU A 906 -51.64 -25.07 46.58
N THR A 907 -51.55 -23.85 47.10
CA THR A 907 -51.76 -22.62 46.32
C THR A 907 -50.43 -22.13 45.78
N ALA A 908 -50.35 -21.91 44.47
CA ALA A 908 -49.11 -21.50 43.81
C ALA A 908 -48.74 -20.06 44.17
N ALA A 909 -47.53 -19.86 44.73
CA ALA A 909 -47.02 -18.53 45.07
C ALA A 909 -46.52 -17.74 43.84
N THR A 910 -46.22 -18.43 42.74
CA THR A 910 -45.78 -17.91 41.44
C THR A 910 -46.45 -18.72 40.33
N ASP A 911 -46.39 -18.24 39.08
CA ASP A 911 -46.64 -19.12 37.94
C ASP A 911 -45.66 -20.30 37.97
N GLY A 912 -46.05 -21.44 37.40
CA GLY A 912 -45.20 -22.63 37.37
C GLY A 912 -45.87 -23.83 36.73
N TYR A 913 -45.24 -24.98 36.86
CA TYR A 913 -45.79 -26.26 36.40
C TYR A 913 -45.67 -27.33 37.47
N VAL A 914 -46.66 -28.22 37.52
CA VAL A 914 -46.62 -29.46 38.28
C VAL A 914 -46.30 -30.59 37.32
N MET A 915 -45.19 -31.28 37.50
CA MET A 915 -44.86 -32.48 36.75
C MET A 915 -45.07 -33.70 37.64
N ALA A 916 -45.91 -34.64 37.24
CA ALA A 916 -46.29 -35.78 38.07
C ALA A 916 -46.10 -37.10 37.33
N THR A 917 -45.69 -38.14 38.06
CA THR A 917 -45.48 -39.50 37.57
C THR A 917 -46.18 -40.50 38.50
N VAL A 918 -46.74 -41.56 37.92
CA VAL A 918 -47.45 -42.65 38.60
C VAL A 918 -47.02 -43.98 38.01
N GLY A 919 -46.73 -44.96 38.88
CA GLY A 919 -46.08 -46.21 38.51
C GLY A 919 -44.60 -45.99 38.18
N GLN A 920 -43.70 -46.70 38.87
CA GLN A 920 -42.29 -46.77 38.50
C GLN A 920 -42.02 -48.16 37.90
N PRO A 921 -41.30 -48.27 36.78
CA PRO A 921 -41.04 -49.56 36.15
C PRO A 921 -40.08 -50.39 37.02
N ASN A 922 -40.63 -51.36 37.76
CA ASN A 922 -39.88 -52.31 38.57
C ASN A 922 -40.08 -53.74 38.04
N PRO A 923 -39.15 -54.31 37.25
CA PRO A 923 -39.29 -55.65 36.68
C PRO A 923 -39.51 -56.72 37.76
N GLY A 924 -40.64 -57.45 37.70
CA GLY A 924 -41.02 -58.45 38.72
C GLY A 924 -41.75 -57.87 39.93
N GLY A 925 -42.11 -56.58 39.89
CA GLY A 925 -42.96 -55.94 40.88
C GLY A 925 -44.42 -56.42 40.81
N PRO A 926 -45.25 -56.02 41.79
CA PRO A 926 -46.66 -56.39 41.81
C PRO A 926 -47.45 -55.74 40.67
N GLU A 927 -48.59 -56.34 40.34
CA GLU A 927 -49.57 -55.73 39.45
C GLU A 927 -50.25 -54.54 40.16
N PHE A 928 -50.51 -53.49 39.40
CA PHE A 928 -51.21 -52.31 39.90
C PHE A 928 -52.00 -51.67 38.78
N LEU A 929 -53.05 -50.93 39.16
CA LEU A 929 -53.78 -50.02 38.28
C LEU A 929 -54.09 -48.76 39.07
N GLY A 930 -53.70 -47.60 38.53
CA GLY A 930 -54.09 -46.33 39.09
C GLY A 930 -54.05 -45.20 38.09
N VAL A 931 -54.85 -44.19 38.38
CA VAL A 931 -54.99 -42.95 37.63
C VAL A 931 -54.56 -41.83 38.57
N LEU A 932 -53.55 -41.09 38.15
CA LEU A 932 -53.14 -39.84 38.79
C LEU A 932 -53.75 -38.69 38.00
N THR A 933 -54.61 -37.91 38.63
CA THR A 933 -55.23 -36.72 38.07
C THR A 933 -54.56 -35.47 38.63
N GLY A 934 -54.50 -34.41 37.83
CA GLY A 934 -54.05 -33.08 38.20
C GLY A 934 -55.12 -32.07 37.84
N SER A 935 -55.45 -31.18 38.77
CA SER A 935 -56.43 -30.10 38.56
C SER A 935 -55.92 -28.77 39.10
N THR A 936 -56.24 -27.65 38.45
CA THR A 936 -56.04 -26.30 38.99
C THR A 936 -57.38 -25.61 39.21
N TYR A 937 -57.45 -24.75 40.22
CA TYR A 937 -58.66 -24.03 40.60
C TYR A 937 -58.36 -22.55 40.88
N GLU A 938 -59.20 -21.68 40.34
CA GLU A 938 -59.30 -20.26 40.73
C GLU A 938 -60.62 -20.10 41.51
N GLY A 939 -60.54 -20.02 42.84
CA GLY A 939 -61.72 -20.13 43.69
C GLY A 939 -62.41 -21.50 43.55
N PRO A 940 -63.74 -21.58 43.30
CA PRO A 940 -64.45 -22.85 43.11
C PRO A 940 -64.37 -23.39 41.66
N THR A 941 -63.82 -22.64 40.71
CA THR A 941 -63.85 -23.00 39.29
C THR A 941 -62.58 -23.73 38.89
N GLN A 942 -62.74 -24.93 38.31
CA GLN A 942 -61.62 -25.69 37.78
C GLN A 942 -61.12 -25.07 36.47
N THR A 943 -59.85 -24.66 36.44
CA THR A 943 -59.23 -23.98 35.30
C THR A 943 -58.46 -24.92 34.38
N SER A 944 -57.95 -26.04 34.89
CA SER A 944 -57.26 -27.07 34.11
C SER A 944 -57.49 -28.47 34.68
N PHE A 945 -57.40 -29.48 33.83
CA PHE A 945 -57.44 -30.90 34.18
C PHE A 945 -56.46 -31.68 33.32
N THR A 946 -55.72 -32.58 33.93
CA THR A 946 -54.91 -33.59 33.25
C THR A 946 -54.93 -34.88 34.02
N TYR A 947 -54.60 -36.00 33.38
CA TYR A 947 -54.48 -37.28 34.06
C TYR A 947 -53.44 -38.15 33.39
N ALA A 948 -52.87 -39.04 34.17
CA ALA A 948 -51.96 -40.08 33.72
C ALA A 948 -52.40 -41.41 34.33
N MET A 949 -52.52 -42.44 33.50
CA MET A 949 -52.81 -43.78 33.97
C MET A 949 -51.52 -44.59 34.02
N ALA A 950 -51.40 -45.42 35.04
CA ALA A 950 -50.36 -46.40 35.13
C ALA A 950 -50.93 -47.74 35.51
N PHE A 951 -50.43 -48.78 34.86
CA PHE A 951 -50.75 -50.14 35.24
C PHE A 951 -49.54 -51.03 35.05
N ALA A 952 -49.48 -52.12 35.79
CA ALA A 952 -48.55 -53.20 35.51
C ALA A 952 -49.30 -54.52 35.51
N GLN A 953 -49.12 -55.30 34.45
CA GLN A 953 -49.79 -56.59 34.28
C GLN A 953 -48.80 -57.65 33.77
N THR A 954 -48.97 -58.87 34.24
CA THR A 954 -48.17 -60.03 33.83
C THR A 954 -48.96 -60.84 32.81
N PHE A 955 -48.40 -61.02 31.61
CA PHE A 955 -48.99 -61.83 30.56
C PHE A 955 -48.31 -63.20 30.50
N GLU A 956 -49.10 -64.27 30.51
CA GLU A 956 -48.63 -65.62 30.21
C GLU A 956 -48.90 -65.92 28.72
N THR A 957 -47.86 -66.24 27.96
CA THR A 957 -48.04 -66.69 26.56
C THR A 957 -47.91 -68.22 26.52
N PRO A 958 -48.83 -68.97 25.88
CA PRO A 958 -48.78 -70.43 25.88
C PRO A 958 -47.43 -70.95 25.34
N GLY A 959 -46.60 -71.50 26.22
CA GLY A 959 -45.31 -72.12 25.88
C GLY A 959 -44.02 -71.31 26.16
N LYS A 960 -44.07 -70.13 26.81
CA LYS A 960 -42.88 -69.41 27.35
C LYS A 960 -43.18 -68.66 28.66
N ASP A 961 -42.12 -68.30 29.40
CA ASP A 961 -42.14 -67.63 30.71
C ASP A 961 -43.00 -66.35 30.77
N LYS A 962 -43.54 -66.05 31.95
CA LYS A 962 -44.40 -64.88 32.22
C LYS A 962 -43.70 -63.57 31.87
N MET A 963 -44.37 -62.68 31.13
CA MET A 963 -43.87 -61.35 30.76
C MET A 963 -44.54 -60.28 31.62
N TYR A 964 -43.77 -59.54 32.42
CA TYR A 964 -44.27 -58.40 33.21
C TYR A 964 -44.19 -57.11 32.37
N LEU A 965 -45.34 -56.45 32.16
CA LEU A 965 -45.45 -55.18 31.43
C LEU A 965 -45.83 -54.04 32.39
N PRO A 966 -44.85 -53.27 32.89
CA PRO A 966 -45.13 -52.03 33.61
C PRO A 966 -45.33 -50.87 32.61
N VAL A 967 -46.49 -50.24 32.66
CA VAL A 967 -46.83 -49.01 31.95
C VAL A 967 -46.92 -47.88 32.98
N PRO A 968 -45.85 -47.10 33.20
CA PRO A 968 -45.91 -45.90 34.02
C PRO A 968 -46.66 -44.78 33.28
N GLY A 969 -47.29 -43.87 34.04
CA GLY A 969 -47.95 -42.69 33.53
C GLY A 969 -47.27 -41.42 34.04
N SER A 970 -47.32 -40.33 33.27
CA SER A 970 -46.91 -39.01 33.74
C SER A 970 -47.70 -37.89 33.08
N PHE A 971 -47.88 -36.77 33.77
CA PHE A 971 -48.41 -35.54 33.19
C PHE A 971 -47.59 -34.32 33.61
N THR A 972 -47.71 -33.23 32.87
CA THR A 972 -47.27 -31.90 33.29
C THR A 972 -48.46 -30.94 33.19
N MET A 973 -48.70 -30.17 34.24
CA MET A 973 -49.84 -29.28 34.36
C MET A 973 -49.35 -27.85 34.64
N PRO A 974 -49.67 -26.86 33.79
CA PRO A 974 -49.42 -25.46 34.11
C PRO A 974 -50.30 -25.01 35.28
N VAL A 975 -49.75 -24.16 36.15
CA VAL A 975 -50.46 -23.55 37.27
C VAL A 975 -50.08 -22.07 37.32
N ARG A 976 -51.08 -21.20 37.43
CA ARG A 976 -50.86 -19.75 37.54
C ARG A 976 -50.68 -19.32 38.99
N GLN A 977 -50.05 -18.17 39.20
CA GLN A 977 -49.92 -17.54 40.50
C GLN A 977 -51.31 -17.38 41.15
N GLN A 978 -51.40 -17.75 42.43
CA GLN A 978 -52.63 -17.78 43.24
C GLN A 978 -53.66 -18.86 42.89
N GLU A 979 -53.46 -19.67 41.84
CA GLU A 979 -54.30 -20.86 41.64
C GLU A 979 -53.98 -21.93 42.70
N LYS A 980 -55.02 -22.62 43.16
CA LYS A 980 -54.86 -23.85 43.94
C LYS A 980 -54.70 -25.02 42.97
N TRP A 981 -53.54 -25.68 43.00
CA TRP A 981 -53.32 -26.90 42.24
C TRP A 981 -53.48 -28.12 43.13
N GLN A 982 -53.96 -29.20 42.54
CA GLN A 982 -54.31 -30.44 43.19
C GLN A 982 -53.80 -31.60 42.35
N VAL A 983 -53.26 -32.63 43.02
CA VAL A 983 -52.92 -33.92 42.41
C VAL A 983 -53.63 -35.00 43.21
N GLU A 984 -54.36 -35.88 42.53
CA GLU A 984 -55.14 -36.94 43.15
C GLU A 984 -54.81 -38.29 42.51
N LEU A 985 -54.53 -39.29 43.34
CA LEU A 985 -54.35 -40.67 42.94
C LEU A 985 -55.64 -41.43 43.26
N SER A 986 -56.26 -41.99 42.23
CA SER A 986 -57.28 -43.03 42.35
C SER A 986 -56.68 -44.35 41.90
N SER A 987 -56.69 -45.35 42.76
CA SER A 987 -56.24 -46.71 42.42
C SER A 987 -57.29 -47.74 42.82
N THR A 988 -57.38 -48.78 42.00
CA THR A 988 -58.20 -49.97 42.26
C THR A 988 -57.24 -51.11 42.59
N PRO A 989 -56.74 -51.22 43.84
CA PRO A 989 -55.89 -52.33 44.22
C PRO A 989 -56.78 -53.57 44.34
N ASP A 990 -56.81 -54.41 43.31
CA ASP A 990 -57.49 -55.70 43.40
C ASP A 990 -56.69 -56.70 44.25
N ASP A 991 -55.36 -56.51 44.41
CA ASP A 991 -54.47 -57.39 45.20
C ASP A 991 -53.57 -56.68 46.25
N GLY A 992 -53.90 -55.44 46.64
CA GLY A 992 -53.23 -54.74 47.75
C GLY A 992 -51.93 -53.98 47.43
N THR A 993 -51.59 -53.82 46.14
CA THR A 993 -50.39 -53.12 45.69
C THR A 993 -50.71 -51.87 44.88
N ARG A 994 -50.09 -50.76 45.27
CA ARG A 994 -50.36 -49.40 44.79
C ARG A 994 -49.29 -48.90 43.84
N PRO A 995 -49.63 -48.08 42.83
CA PRO A 995 -48.63 -47.43 42.00
C PRO A 995 -47.82 -46.41 42.82
N GLN A 996 -46.50 -46.37 42.61
CA GLN A 996 -45.66 -45.33 43.21
C GLN A 996 -45.94 -43.99 42.54
N VAL A 997 -46.06 -42.92 43.32
CA VAL A 997 -46.32 -41.57 42.82
C VAL A 997 -45.20 -40.63 43.24
N GLU A 998 -44.73 -39.84 42.29
CA GLU A 998 -43.79 -38.73 42.51
C GLU A 998 -44.18 -37.54 41.63
N PHE A 999 -44.30 -36.35 42.22
CA PHE A 999 -44.61 -35.12 41.50
C PHE A 999 -43.82 -33.91 42.02
N TYR A 1000 -43.60 -32.93 41.15
CA TYR A 1000 -42.71 -31.81 41.36
C TYR A 1000 -43.44 -30.49 41.13
N TRP A 1001 -43.32 -29.54 42.05
CA TRP A 1001 -43.63 -28.14 41.76
C TRP A 1001 -42.38 -27.44 41.21
N ILE A 1002 -42.52 -26.82 40.04
CA ILE A 1002 -41.45 -26.07 39.37
C ILE A 1002 -41.93 -24.63 39.16
N PRO A 1003 -41.49 -23.67 39.98
CA PRO A 1003 -41.88 -22.27 39.82
C PRO A 1003 -41.21 -21.65 38.60
N LEU A 1004 -41.93 -20.78 37.90
CA LEU A 1004 -41.40 -19.86 36.89
C LEU A 1004 -40.95 -18.56 37.58
N GLY A 1005 -39.71 -18.17 37.33
CA GLY A 1005 -39.09 -16.99 37.91
C GLY A 1005 -38.59 -17.15 39.35
N THR A 1006 -37.60 -16.34 39.74
CA THR A 1006 -36.93 -16.43 41.04
C THR A 1006 -37.81 -15.89 42.16
N GLY A 1007 -38.42 -16.78 42.95
CA GLY A 1007 -39.04 -16.42 44.22
C GLY A 1007 -38.02 -15.76 45.15
N GLY A 1008 -38.33 -14.56 45.64
CA GLY A 1008 -37.43 -13.75 46.45
C GLY A 1008 -37.12 -14.39 47.81
N ALA A 1009 -35.92 -14.94 47.95
CA ALA A 1009 -35.21 -15.09 49.22
C ALA A 1009 -33.71 -15.19 48.94
N GLN A 1010 -32.95 -14.18 49.39
CA GLN A 1010 -31.49 -14.26 49.47
C GLN A 1010 -31.07 -15.31 50.50
N ALA A 1011 -30.17 -16.22 50.12
CA ALA A 1011 -29.10 -16.72 51.00
C ALA A 1011 -28.09 -17.60 50.23
N GLY A 1012 -26.83 -17.18 50.27
CA GLY A 1012 -25.68 -18.08 50.48
C GLY A 1012 -25.07 -18.75 49.25
N HIS A 1013 -24.05 -18.11 48.67
CA HIS A 1013 -22.99 -18.85 48.00
C HIS A 1013 -22.29 -19.80 48.98
N ALA A 1014 -22.24 -21.09 48.64
CA ALA A 1014 -21.25 -22.01 49.18
C ALA A 1014 -20.44 -22.57 48.00
N ALA A 1015 -19.24 -22.02 47.83
CA ALA A 1015 -18.19 -22.62 47.02
C ALA A 1015 -17.50 -23.71 47.84
N MET A 1016 -17.33 -24.90 47.26
CA MET A 1016 -16.21 -25.79 47.62
C MET A 1016 -15.86 -26.70 46.44
N ASN A 1017 -14.83 -26.28 45.71
CA ASN A 1017 -13.64 -27.03 45.31
C ASN A 1017 -13.75 -28.56 45.06
N ALA A 1018 -13.40 -28.93 43.83
CA ALA A 1018 -12.78 -30.20 43.41
C ALA A 1018 -11.37 -30.40 44.06
N PRO A 1019 -10.51 -31.42 43.77
CA PRO A 1019 -10.58 -32.58 42.86
C PRO A 1019 -10.00 -33.91 43.45
N GLY A 1020 -10.03 -35.01 42.69
CA GLY A 1020 -9.37 -36.29 43.06
C GLY A 1020 -9.29 -37.31 41.93
N GLN A 1021 -8.35 -37.11 41.00
CA GLN A 1021 -7.76 -38.08 40.05
C GLN A 1021 -6.78 -39.04 40.77
N PRO A 1022 -6.17 -40.08 40.15
CA PRO A 1022 -6.43 -40.83 38.90
C PRO A 1022 -6.33 -42.39 39.12
N PRO A 1023 -6.32 -43.24 38.07
CA PRO A 1023 -5.00 -43.71 37.62
C PRO A 1023 -4.87 -43.82 36.09
N SER A 1024 -3.66 -43.58 35.59
CA SER A 1024 -3.20 -43.98 34.26
C SER A 1024 -2.25 -45.16 34.38
N ALA A 1025 -2.42 -46.19 33.55
CA ALA A 1025 -1.40 -47.17 33.21
C ALA A 1025 -1.65 -47.70 31.80
N ASP A 1026 -0.57 -47.73 31.02
CA ASP A 1026 -0.51 -47.96 29.58
C ASP A 1026 -0.58 -49.44 29.15
N THR A 1027 -0.80 -49.58 27.84
CA THR A 1027 -0.50 -50.71 26.92
C THR A 1027 -1.50 -51.87 26.82
N ALA A 1028 -2.23 -51.93 25.70
CA ALA A 1028 -2.04 -52.92 24.63
C ALA A 1028 -3.24 -52.97 23.65
N ALA A 1029 -2.92 -52.88 22.36
CA ALA A 1029 -3.47 -53.64 21.23
C ALA A 1029 -5.00 -53.89 21.07
N LEU A 1030 -5.50 -53.43 19.92
CA LEU A 1030 -6.52 -54.04 19.03
C LEU A 1030 -7.07 -55.45 19.39
N SER A 1031 -8.40 -55.62 19.47
CA SER A 1031 -9.24 -56.29 18.43
C SER A 1031 -10.68 -56.69 18.89
N GLY A 1032 -11.69 -56.41 18.03
CA GLY A 1032 -13.02 -57.05 17.87
C GLY A 1032 -14.07 -56.86 19.00
N ASN A 1033 -15.20 -56.15 18.87
CA ASN A 1033 -16.18 -56.07 17.78
C ASN A 1033 -16.82 -54.67 17.73
N SER A 1034 -16.84 -54.07 16.55
CA SER A 1034 -17.15 -52.65 16.30
C SER A 1034 -18.53 -52.18 16.75
N LEU A 1035 -18.59 -50.94 17.23
CA LEU A 1035 -19.80 -50.13 17.48
C LEU A 1035 -20.80 -50.12 16.30
N GLY A 1036 -20.36 -50.44 15.08
CA GLY A 1036 -21.23 -50.69 13.92
C GLY A 1036 -22.28 -51.78 14.17
N ALA A 1037 -21.98 -52.85 14.92
CA ALA A 1037 -22.94 -53.93 15.19
C ALA A 1037 -23.95 -53.63 16.31
N GLN A 1038 -23.72 -52.58 17.12
CA GLN A 1038 -24.66 -52.13 18.17
C GLN A 1038 -25.57 -51.00 17.67
N VAL A 1039 -25.10 -50.17 16.73
CA VAL A 1039 -25.93 -49.19 16.01
C VAL A 1039 -26.89 -49.89 15.02
N GLU A 1040 -26.50 -51.02 14.43
CA GLU A 1040 -27.37 -51.83 13.55
C GLU A 1040 -28.53 -52.53 14.30
N LYS A 1041 -28.35 -52.91 15.57
CA LYS A 1041 -29.42 -53.49 16.42
C LYS A 1041 -30.38 -52.44 16.99
N LEU A 1042 -29.93 -51.19 17.16
CA LEU A 1042 -30.79 -50.07 17.54
C LEU A 1042 -31.63 -49.58 16.34
N LEU A 1043 -31.05 -49.62 15.12
CA LEU A 1043 -31.75 -49.37 13.86
C LEU A 1043 -32.78 -50.47 13.50
N GLN A 1044 -32.57 -51.74 13.88
CA GLN A 1044 -33.56 -52.81 13.71
C GLN A 1044 -34.79 -52.69 14.63
N ARG A 1045 -34.67 -52.07 15.82
CA ARG A 1045 -35.83 -51.78 16.70
C ARG A 1045 -36.60 -50.52 16.28
N MET A 1046 -35.92 -49.54 15.67
CA MET A 1046 -36.58 -48.40 15.01
C MET A 1046 -37.34 -48.79 13.74
N ARG A 1047 -36.95 -49.87 13.05
CA ARG A 1047 -37.68 -50.43 11.89
C ARG A 1047 -38.86 -51.37 12.24
N GLY A 1048 -39.14 -51.59 13.53
CA GLY A 1048 -40.18 -52.51 14.02
C GLY A 1048 -41.51 -51.87 14.46
N GLY A 1049 -41.72 -50.56 14.24
CA GLY A 1049 -43.04 -49.92 14.40
C GLY A 1049 -43.51 -49.64 15.84
N GLY A 1050 -42.59 -49.46 16.80
CA GLY A 1050 -42.92 -49.15 18.19
C GLY A 1050 -42.70 -47.68 18.57
N LEU A 1051 -43.79 -46.91 18.61
CA LEU A 1051 -44.00 -45.59 19.22
C LEU A 1051 -43.83 -44.32 18.35
N PRO A 1052 -44.84 -43.42 18.34
CA PRO A 1052 -45.30 -42.68 17.16
C PRO A 1052 -45.02 -41.16 17.24
N GLY A 1053 -44.05 -40.73 18.04
CA GLY A 1053 -43.80 -39.31 18.35
C GLY A 1053 -42.68 -38.61 17.56
N MET A 1054 -41.82 -39.35 16.85
CA MET A 1054 -40.67 -38.78 16.10
C MET A 1054 -40.84 -38.78 14.56
N VAL A 1055 -42.05 -39.02 14.06
CA VAL A 1055 -42.36 -38.99 12.60
C VAL A 1055 -43.14 -37.72 12.20
N ALA A 1056 -43.52 -36.86 13.17
CA ALA A 1056 -44.29 -35.64 12.88
C ALA A 1056 -43.42 -34.42 12.51
N THR A 1057 -42.15 -34.38 12.91
CA THR A 1057 -41.27 -33.22 12.70
C THR A 1057 -40.52 -33.27 11.37
N SER A 1058 -40.03 -34.43 10.94
CA SER A 1058 -39.45 -34.63 9.59
C SER A 1058 -40.51 -34.63 8.47
N ARG A 1059 -41.77 -34.96 8.76
CA ARG A 1059 -42.90 -34.79 7.81
C ARG A 1059 -43.34 -33.34 7.63
N ARG A 1060 -43.16 -32.47 8.63
CA ARG A 1060 -43.59 -31.06 8.54
C ARG A 1060 -42.67 -30.24 7.62
N ASP A 1061 -41.37 -30.49 7.68
CA ASP A 1061 -40.38 -29.79 6.83
C ASP A 1061 -40.42 -30.25 5.36
N VAL A 1062 -40.75 -31.52 5.10
CA VAL A 1062 -40.96 -32.05 3.74
C VAL A 1062 -42.32 -31.61 3.18
N ALA A 1063 -43.38 -31.60 3.99
CA ALA A 1063 -44.69 -31.10 3.57
C ALA A 1063 -44.66 -29.59 3.23
N GLN A 1064 -43.87 -28.80 3.96
CA GLN A 1064 -43.70 -27.38 3.68
C GLN A 1064 -42.93 -27.12 2.37
N ARG A 1065 -41.85 -27.88 2.09
CA ARG A 1065 -41.11 -27.80 0.81
C ARG A 1065 -41.92 -28.26 -0.39
N MET A 1066 -42.72 -29.32 -0.24
CA MET A 1066 -43.64 -29.80 -1.29
C MET A 1066 -44.78 -28.82 -1.55
N GLY A 1067 -45.32 -28.18 -0.49
CA GLY A 1067 -46.35 -27.14 -0.62
C GLY A 1067 -45.88 -25.93 -1.44
N ASP A 1068 -44.67 -25.45 -1.18
CA ASP A 1068 -44.06 -24.34 -1.94
C ASP A 1068 -43.85 -24.69 -3.42
N LEU A 1069 -43.38 -25.92 -3.72
CA LEU A 1069 -43.21 -26.39 -5.11
C LEU A 1069 -44.56 -26.50 -5.84
N THR A 1070 -45.59 -27.04 -5.20
CA THR A 1070 -46.92 -27.20 -5.79
C THR A 1070 -47.57 -25.86 -6.11
N GLN A 1071 -47.37 -24.85 -5.25
CA GLN A 1071 -47.88 -23.51 -5.50
C GLN A 1071 -47.15 -22.86 -6.69
N VAL A 1072 -45.82 -22.85 -6.70
CA VAL A 1072 -45.03 -22.22 -7.77
C VAL A 1072 -45.17 -22.94 -9.12
N PHE A 1073 -45.18 -24.28 -9.12
CA PHE A 1073 -45.35 -25.09 -10.33
C PHE A 1073 -46.79 -25.07 -10.84
N GLY A 1074 -47.78 -25.06 -9.95
CA GLY A 1074 -49.20 -24.92 -10.30
C GLY A 1074 -49.52 -23.56 -10.95
N ASP A 1075 -48.91 -22.48 -10.45
CA ASP A 1075 -49.07 -21.13 -11.00
C ASP A 1075 -48.36 -20.98 -12.36
N ALA A 1076 -47.16 -21.56 -12.52
CA ALA A 1076 -46.39 -21.49 -13.77
C ALA A 1076 -47.03 -22.29 -14.93
N THR A 1077 -47.68 -23.42 -14.63
CA THR A 1077 -48.30 -24.30 -15.64
C THR A 1077 -49.80 -24.06 -15.84
N ARG A 1078 -50.40 -23.10 -15.12
CA ARG A 1078 -51.83 -22.76 -15.14
C ARG A 1078 -52.74 -23.97 -14.84
N MET A 1079 -52.40 -24.77 -13.83
CA MET A 1079 -53.25 -25.89 -13.43
C MET A 1079 -54.62 -25.42 -12.93
N SER A 1080 -55.64 -26.27 -13.10
CA SER A 1080 -57.01 -26.05 -12.60
C SER A 1080 -57.00 -25.62 -11.12
N PRO A 1081 -57.88 -24.68 -10.70
CA PRO A 1081 -57.97 -24.23 -9.31
C PRO A 1081 -58.54 -25.31 -8.35
N ASP A 1082 -58.84 -26.52 -8.82
CA ASP A 1082 -59.26 -27.63 -7.97
C ASP A 1082 -58.12 -28.08 -7.04
N ALA A 1083 -58.28 -27.76 -5.76
CA ALA A 1083 -57.33 -28.10 -4.71
C ALA A 1083 -57.12 -29.62 -4.57
N GLN A 1084 -58.12 -30.45 -4.87
CA GLN A 1084 -57.98 -31.91 -4.79
C GLN A 1084 -57.12 -32.47 -5.93
N ALA A 1085 -57.27 -31.95 -7.14
CA ALA A 1085 -56.46 -32.38 -8.29
C ALA A 1085 -54.97 -32.00 -8.09
N ARG A 1086 -54.70 -30.78 -7.60
CA ARG A 1086 -53.33 -30.35 -7.25
C ARG A 1086 -52.73 -31.16 -6.11
N GLN A 1087 -53.53 -31.51 -5.10
CA GLN A 1087 -53.08 -32.36 -3.99
C GLN A 1087 -52.71 -33.76 -4.48
N ARG A 1088 -53.51 -34.37 -5.36
CA ARG A 1088 -53.19 -35.69 -5.95
C ARG A 1088 -51.90 -35.67 -6.76
N PHE A 1089 -51.69 -34.65 -7.59
CA PHE A 1089 -50.42 -34.48 -8.32
C PHE A 1089 -49.22 -34.38 -7.36
N THR A 1090 -49.39 -33.63 -6.27
CA THR A 1090 -48.35 -33.46 -5.23
C THR A 1090 -48.04 -34.76 -4.52
N ASP A 1091 -49.07 -35.53 -4.16
CA ASP A 1091 -48.94 -36.80 -3.46
C ASP A 1091 -48.25 -37.86 -4.34
N GLU A 1092 -48.53 -37.90 -5.64
CA GLU A 1092 -47.86 -38.81 -6.58
C GLU A 1092 -46.41 -38.39 -6.88
N LEU A 1093 -46.13 -37.09 -7.00
CA LEU A 1093 -44.76 -36.60 -7.19
C LEU A 1093 -43.89 -36.89 -5.95
N ALA A 1094 -44.46 -36.76 -4.74
CA ALA A 1094 -43.77 -37.09 -3.49
C ALA A 1094 -43.35 -38.56 -3.42
N LYS A 1095 -44.16 -39.49 -3.94
CA LYS A 1095 -43.81 -40.93 -3.97
C LYS A 1095 -42.61 -41.22 -4.87
N ILE A 1096 -42.38 -40.40 -5.88
CA ILE A 1096 -41.28 -40.57 -6.84
C ILE A 1096 -40.00 -39.86 -6.36
N VAL A 1097 -40.11 -38.69 -5.74
CA VAL A 1097 -38.96 -37.79 -5.49
C VAL A 1097 -38.48 -37.80 -4.02
N CYS A 1098 -39.36 -38.06 -3.05
CA CYS A 1098 -39.02 -38.03 -1.62
C CYS A 1098 -38.77 -39.45 -1.07
N ALA A 1099 -37.52 -39.80 -0.75
CA ALA A 1099 -37.19 -41.09 -0.13
C ALA A 1099 -36.58 -40.95 1.28
N PRO A 1100 -37.40 -40.89 2.35
CA PRO A 1100 -36.91 -41.13 3.71
C PRO A 1100 -37.09 -42.57 4.20
N ASP A 1101 -38.02 -43.38 3.65
CA ASP A 1101 -38.43 -44.66 4.27
C ASP A 1101 -38.70 -45.85 3.29
N THR A 1102 -38.30 -45.78 2.01
CA THR A 1102 -38.37 -46.91 1.06
C THR A 1102 -37.05 -47.05 0.27
N ALA A 1103 -36.64 -48.28 -0.06
CA ALA A 1103 -35.41 -48.53 -0.83
C ALA A 1103 -35.45 -47.78 -2.17
N PRO A 1104 -34.32 -47.22 -2.67
CA PRO A 1104 -34.31 -46.39 -3.87
C PRO A 1104 -34.85 -47.17 -5.07
N VAL A 1105 -35.97 -46.69 -5.63
CA VAL A 1105 -36.56 -47.23 -6.85
C VAL A 1105 -35.72 -46.73 -8.02
N HIS A 1106 -34.89 -47.61 -8.58
CA HIS A 1106 -34.03 -47.25 -9.71
C HIS A 1106 -34.88 -46.90 -10.94
N SER A 1107 -34.40 -45.93 -11.72
CA SER A 1107 -35.02 -45.46 -12.97
C SER A 1107 -35.26 -46.58 -14.01
N THR A 1108 -34.66 -47.76 -13.81
CA THR A 1108 -34.78 -48.96 -14.65
C THR A 1108 -35.71 -50.05 -14.10
N SER A 1109 -36.47 -49.79 -13.03
CA SER A 1109 -37.38 -50.79 -12.43
C SER A 1109 -38.81 -50.72 -12.99
N ASP A 1110 -39.48 -51.87 -13.10
CA ASP A 1110 -40.85 -51.95 -13.67
C ASP A 1110 -41.88 -51.19 -12.81
N ALA A 1111 -41.69 -51.18 -11.49
CA ALA A 1111 -42.54 -50.42 -10.55
C ALA A 1111 -42.42 -48.89 -10.74
N PHE A 1112 -41.26 -48.39 -11.19
CA PHE A 1112 -41.08 -46.97 -11.50
C PHE A 1112 -41.93 -46.52 -12.69
N GLN A 1113 -41.97 -47.34 -13.74
CA GLN A 1113 -42.73 -47.05 -14.95
C GLN A 1113 -44.24 -46.97 -14.69
N GLU A 1114 -44.76 -47.78 -13.76
CA GLU A 1114 -46.18 -47.75 -13.33
C GLU A 1114 -46.52 -46.47 -12.54
N HIS A 1115 -45.62 -46.03 -11.65
CA HIS A 1115 -45.78 -44.79 -10.89
C HIS A 1115 -45.67 -43.54 -11.76
N VAL A 1116 -44.77 -43.54 -12.76
CA VAL A 1116 -44.66 -42.44 -13.73
C VAL A 1116 -45.91 -42.31 -14.58
N GLY A 1117 -46.50 -43.44 -15.02
CA GLY A 1117 -47.79 -43.44 -15.71
C GLY A 1117 -48.91 -42.82 -14.86
N THR A 1118 -48.98 -43.19 -13.57
CA THR A 1118 -49.98 -42.67 -12.62
C THR A 1118 -49.79 -41.17 -12.35
N LEU A 1119 -48.55 -40.68 -12.28
CA LEU A 1119 -48.24 -39.26 -12.14
C LEU A 1119 -48.68 -38.46 -13.37
N ILE A 1120 -48.44 -38.98 -14.58
CA ILE A 1120 -48.85 -38.33 -15.82
C ILE A 1120 -50.38 -38.28 -15.91
N ASP A 1121 -51.10 -39.33 -15.52
CA ASP A 1121 -52.56 -39.33 -15.46
C ASP A 1121 -53.10 -38.32 -14.42
N ALA A 1122 -52.44 -38.16 -13.27
CA ALA A 1122 -52.77 -37.12 -12.30
C ALA A 1122 -52.50 -35.70 -12.85
N PHE A 1123 -51.47 -35.54 -13.68
CA PHE A 1123 -51.13 -34.29 -14.32
C PHE A 1123 -52.12 -33.90 -15.42
N GLU A 1124 -52.60 -34.86 -16.21
CA GLU A 1124 -53.70 -34.68 -17.16
C GLU A 1124 -54.99 -34.22 -16.48
N GLN A 1125 -55.30 -34.79 -15.31
CA GLN A 1125 -56.44 -34.37 -14.49
C GLN A 1125 -56.27 -32.95 -13.94
N ALA A 1126 -55.08 -32.60 -13.44
CA ALA A 1126 -54.79 -31.26 -12.90
C ALA A 1126 -54.85 -30.15 -13.97
N LEU A 1127 -54.54 -30.48 -15.22
CA LEU A 1127 -54.61 -29.55 -16.36
C LEU A 1127 -55.92 -29.64 -17.14
N ALA A 1128 -56.79 -30.60 -16.79
CA ALA A 1128 -58.01 -30.94 -17.53
C ALA A 1128 -57.76 -31.15 -19.04
N ARG A 1129 -56.63 -31.77 -19.40
CA ARG A 1129 -56.18 -32.03 -20.78
C ARG A 1129 -55.61 -33.44 -20.89
N SER A 1130 -56.01 -34.21 -21.90
CA SER A 1130 -55.38 -35.49 -22.23
C SER A 1130 -54.14 -35.27 -23.11
N PHE A 1131 -53.05 -35.98 -22.83
CA PHE A 1131 -51.82 -35.94 -23.62
C PHE A 1131 -51.82 -37.04 -24.68
N THR A 1132 -51.19 -36.76 -25.82
CA THR A 1132 -50.93 -37.77 -26.85
C THR A 1132 -49.87 -38.77 -26.39
N GLY A 1133 -49.79 -39.95 -27.00
CA GLY A 1133 -48.77 -40.96 -26.64
C GLY A 1133 -47.33 -40.44 -26.70
N GLY A 1134 -47.03 -39.53 -27.63
CA GLY A 1134 -45.72 -38.88 -27.72
C GLY A 1134 -45.45 -37.88 -26.59
N GLU A 1135 -46.47 -37.13 -26.17
CA GLU A 1135 -46.37 -36.17 -25.06
C GLU A 1135 -46.23 -36.87 -23.70
N ARG A 1136 -46.93 -38.00 -23.51
CA ARG A 1136 -46.76 -38.85 -22.32
C ARG A 1136 -45.33 -39.39 -22.21
N ASN A 1137 -44.72 -39.80 -23.32
CA ASN A 1137 -43.33 -40.28 -23.32
C ASN A 1137 -42.33 -39.16 -22.97
N LEU A 1138 -42.51 -37.95 -23.50
CA LEU A 1138 -41.64 -36.80 -23.17
C LEU A 1138 -41.70 -36.41 -21.68
N LEU A 1139 -42.88 -36.47 -21.07
CA LEU A 1139 -43.04 -36.25 -19.63
C LEU A 1139 -42.39 -37.38 -18.83
N ALA A 1140 -42.55 -38.63 -19.25
CA ALA A 1140 -41.91 -39.79 -18.61
C ALA A 1140 -40.38 -39.67 -18.62
N ASP A 1141 -39.79 -39.26 -19.75
CA ASP A 1141 -38.35 -39.02 -19.87
C ASP A 1141 -37.87 -37.89 -18.96
N GLY A 1142 -38.65 -36.82 -18.83
CA GLY A 1142 -38.36 -35.71 -17.93
C GLY A 1142 -38.36 -36.14 -16.46
N VAL A 1143 -39.36 -36.93 -16.05
CA VAL A 1143 -39.46 -37.43 -14.66
C VAL A 1143 -38.34 -38.43 -14.36
N ALA A 1144 -37.98 -39.28 -15.33
CA ALA A 1144 -36.83 -40.18 -15.19
C ALA A 1144 -35.51 -39.42 -14.99
N ALA A 1145 -35.32 -38.27 -15.65
CA ALA A 1145 -34.13 -37.42 -15.46
C ALA A 1145 -34.01 -36.87 -14.02
N LEU A 1146 -35.13 -36.45 -13.40
CA LEU A 1146 -35.13 -36.00 -12.01
C LEU A 1146 -34.75 -37.13 -11.04
N VAL A 1147 -35.18 -38.37 -11.30
CA VAL A 1147 -34.92 -39.50 -10.41
C VAL A 1147 -33.48 -40.00 -10.50
N ARG A 1148 -32.82 -39.86 -11.66
CA ARG A 1148 -31.39 -40.18 -11.81
C ARG A 1148 -30.47 -39.39 -10.88
N ILE A 1149 -30.89 -38.20 -10.47
CA ILE A 1149 -30.17 -37.41 -9.45
C ILE A 1149 -30.08 -38.19 -8.13
N ASN A 1150 -31.12 -38.98 -7.81
CA ASN A 1150 -31.23 -39.75 -6.57
C ASN A 1150 -30.69 -41.18 -6.66
N ASP A 1151 -30.28 -41.66 -7.84
CA ASP A 1151 -29.86 -43.06 -8.07
C ASP A 1151 -28.55 -43.44 -7.34
N THR A 1152 -27.62 -42.48 -7.14
CA THR A 1152 -26.37 -42.72 -6.38
C THR A 1152 -26.05 -41.57 -5.43
N ALA A 1153 -25.29 -41.85 -4.36
CA ALA A 1153 -24.87 -40.82 -3.40
C ALA A 1153 -23.97 -39.73 -4.03
N GLY A 1154 -23.18 -40.07 -5.06
CA GLY A 1154 -22.35 -39.10 -5.80
C GLY A 1154 -23.17 -38.12 -6.64
N ASN A 1155 -24.27 -38.58 -7.25
CA ASN A 1155 -25.15 -37.73 -8.07
C ASN A 1155 -25.88 -36.65 -7.25
N ARG A 1156 -26.13 -36.90 -5.96
CA ARG A 1156 -26.83 -35.97 -5.04
C ARG A 1156 -25.99 -34.76 -4.62
N GLY A 1157 -24.67 -34.81 -4.85
CA GLY A 1157 -23.72 -33.72 -4.56
C GLY A 1157 -23.17 -33.01 -5.80
N ASP A 1158 -23.45 -33.50 -7.01
CA ASP A 1158 -22.98 -32.87 -8.26
C ASP A 1158 -23.97 -31.81 -8.76
N LEU A 1159 -23.67 -30.54 -8.46
CA LEU A 1159 -24.51 -29.41 -8.84
C LEU A 1159 -24.68 -29.22 -10.36
N GLN A 1160 -23.71 -29.62 -11.18
CA GLN A 1160 -23.85 -29.53 -12.64
C GLN A 1160 -24.83 -30.58 -13.17
N LEU A 1161 -24.69 -31.83 -12.70
CA LEU A 1161 -25.59 -32.92 -13.07
C LEU A 1161 -27.04 -32.65 -12.61
N ILE A 1162 -27.21 -32.09 -11.40
CA ILE A 1162 -28.50 -31.68 -10.86
C ILE A 1162 -29.16 -30.62 -11.75
N ARG A 1163 -28.42 -29.55 -12.12
CA ARG A 1163 -28.97 -28.49 -12.99
C ARG A 1163 -29.33 -29.02 -14.39
N GLN A 1164 -28.50 -29.88 -14.96
CA GLN A 1164 -28.73 -30.40 -16.32
C GLN A 1164 -30.00 -31.27 -16.38
N ASN A 1165 -30.21 -32.13 -15.39
CA ASN A 1165 -31.39 -32.99 -15.31
C ASN A 1165 -32.68 -32.22 -14.96
N ILE A 1166 -32.60 -31.20 -14.08
CA ILE A 1166 -33.73 -30.30 -13.81
C ILE A 1166 -34.09 -29.48 -15.07
N GLY A 1167 -33.09 -29.02 -15.83
CA GLY A 1167 -33.28 -28.32 -17.09
C GLY A 1167 -34.02 -29.19 -18.13
N LEU A 1168 -33.58 -30.44 -18.32
CA LEU A 1168 -34.22 -31.40 -19.21
C LEU A 1168 -35.70 -31.66 -18.84
N PHE A 1169 -36.00 -31.80 -17.55
CA PHE A 1169 -37.39 -31.93 -17.08
C PHE A 1169 -38.23 -30.71 -17.43
N LEU A 1170 -37.75 -29.50 -17.12
CA LEU A 1170 -38.50 -28.26 -17.38
C LEU A 1170 -38.65 -27.97 -18.87
N GLU A 1171 -37.68 -28.32 -19.72
CA GLU A 1171 -37.80 -28.23 -21.18
C GLU A 1171 -38.85 -29.19 -21.73
N ASN A 1172 -38.91 -30.43 -21.24
CA ASN A 1172 -39.90 -31.41 -21.67
C ASN A 1172 -41.31 -31.00 -21.25
N VAL A 1173 -41.48 -30.46 -20.04
CA VAL A 1173 -42.76 -29.89 -19.59
C VAL A 1173 -43.20 -28.71 -20.47
N GLN A 1174 -42.29 -27.78 -20.79
CA GLN A 1174 -42.59 -26.64 -21.68
C GLN A 1174 -43.02 -27.09 -23.08
N LYS A 1175 -42.34 -28.10 -23.64
CA LYS A 1175 -42.69 -28.68 -24.96
C LYS A 1175 -44.07 -29.34 -24.96
N VAL A 1176 -44.40 -30.10 -23.91
CA VAL A 1176 -45.69 -30.82 -23.81
C VAL A 1176 -46.86 -29.86 -23.55
N LEU A 1177 -46.63 -28.82 -22.75
CA LEU A 1177 -47.64 -27.81 -22.46
C LEU A 1177 -47.72 -26.70 -23.52
N ASN A 1178 -46.80 -26.69 -24.49
CA ASN A 1178 -46.62 -25.63 -25.49
C ASN A 1178 -46.60 -24.23 -24.84
N THR A 1179 -45.87 -24.10 -23.74
CA THR A 1179 -45.72 -22.86 -22.97
C THR A 1179 -44.23 -22.59 -22.75
N GLN A 1180 -43.84 -21.31 -22.76
CA GLN A 1180 -42.49 -20.91 -22.37
C GLN A 1180 -42.50 -20.29 -20.98
N PHE A 1181 -41.64 -20.79 -20.10
CA PHE A 1181 -41.42 -20.19 -18.78
C PHE A 1181 -40.46 -19.01 -18.90
N ASP A 1182 -40.74 -17.91 -18.22
CA ASP A 1182 -39.81 -16.79 -18.18
C ASP A 1182 -38.61 -17.06 -17.26
N ASN A 1183 -37.56 -16.24 -17.35
CA ASN A 1183 -36.34 -16.41 -16.57
C ASN A 1183 -36.55 -16.35 -15.04
N GLY A 1184 -37.59 -15.64 -14.58
CA GLY A 1184 -37.96 -15.58 -13.17
C GLY A 1184 -38.61 -16.88 -12.71
N GLN A 1185 -39.57 -17.38 -13.48
CA GLN A 1185 -40.25 -18.65 -13.26
C GLN A 1185 -39.26 -19.83 -13.30
N LEU A 1186 -38.35 -19.86 -14.29
CA LEU A 1186 -37.31 -20.88 -14.40
C LEU A 1186 -36.38 -20.88 -13.17
N ARG A 1187 -35.99 -19.70 -12.67
CA ARG A 1187 -35.16 -19.60 -11.45
C ARG A 1187 -35.89 -20.09 -10.21
N MET A 1188 -37.15 -19.70 -10.03
CA MET A 1188 -37.95 -20.13 -8.87
C MET A 1188 -38.18 -21.65 -8.89
N LEU A 1189 -38.55 -22.20 -10.06
CA LEU A 1189 -38.75 -23.64 -10.23
C LEU A 1189 -37.45 -24.44 -10.04
N THR A 1190 -36.34 -23.95 -10.60
CA THR A 1190 -35.03 -24.60 -10.42
C THR A 1190 -34.63 -24.61 -8.94
N ARG A 1191 -34.80 -23.51 -8.21
CA ARG A 1191 -34.50 -23.45 -6.77
C ARG A 1191 -35.38 -24.39 -5.93
N ALA A 1192 -36.68 -24.43 -6.22
CA ALA A 1192 -37.60 -25.33 -5.53
C ALA A 1192 -37.26 -26.80 -5.79
N LEU A 1193 -36.94 -27.16 -7.03
CA LEU A 1193 -36.54 -28.53 -7.41
C LEU A 1193 -35.17 -28.93 -6.86
N VAL A 1194 -34.18 -28.04 -6.84
CA VAL A 1194 -32.86 -28.32 -6.22
C VAL A 1194 -33.00 -28.63 -4.73
N ARG A 1195 -33.87 -27.92 -4.01
CA ARG A 1195 -34.15 -28.17 -2.57
C ARG A 1195 -34.87 -29.49 -2.29
N LEU A 1196 -35.48 -30.09 -3.32
CA LEU A 1196 -36.25 -31.33 -3.20
C LEU A 1196 -35.44 -32.58 -3.59
N VAL A 1197 -34.61 -32.50 -4.63
CA VAL A 1197 -33.90 -33.68 -5.20
C VAL A 1197 -32.42 -33.77 -4.75
N GLY A 1198 -31.82 -32.71 -4.23
CA GLY A 1198 -30.43 -32.72 -3.71
C GLY A 1198 -30.33 -32.92 -2.19
N ASP A 1199 -29.11 -33.05 -1.66
CA ASP A 1199 -28.84 -33.20 -0.22
C ASP A 1199 -29.02 -31.91 0.62
N GLY A 1200 -29.46 -30.82 -0.03
CA GLY A 1200 -29.73 -29.53 0.60
C GLY A 1200 -28.50 -28.67 0.90
N SER A 1201 -27.28 -29.12 0.61
CA SER A 1201 -26.04 -28.40 0.95
C SER A 1201 -25.65 -27.25 -0.02
N GLY A 1202 -26.25 -27.19 -1.21
CA GLY A 1202 -25.91 -26.22 -2.27
C GLY A 1202 -26.96 -25.15 -2.59
N ALA A 1203 -28.05 -25.04 -1.80
CA ALA A 1203 -29.22 -24.23 -2.16
C ALA A 1203 -28.98 -22.70 -2.20
N ASP A 1204 -27.88 -22.20 -1.63
CA ASP A 1204 -27.52 -20.77 -1.60
C ASP A 1204 -26.44 -20.39 -2.62
N ARG A 1205 -25.97 -21.31 -3.48
CA ARG A 1205 -24.95 -21.07 -4.51
C ARG A 1205 -25.47 -21.26 -5.96
N VAL A 1206 -26.79 -21.12 -6.19
CA VAL A 1206 -27.45 -21.19 -7.52
C VAL A 1206 -28.23 -19.93 -7.85
#